data_AF-A0A7J8AK03-F1
#
_entry.id   AF-A0A7J8AK03-F1
#
_cell.length_a   1.000
_cell.length_b   1.000
_cell.length_c   1.000
_cell.angle_alpha   90.00
_cell.angle_beta   90.00
_cell.angle_gamma   90.00
#
_symmetry.space_group_name_H-M   'P 1'
#
loop_
_entity.id
_entity.type
_entity.pdbx_description
1 polymer ?
#
loop_
_entity_poly.entity_id
_entity_poly.type
_entity_poly.pdbx_seq_one_letter_code
_entity_poly.pdbx_strand_id
1 'polypeptide(L)'
;MEYCEKSTLRDTIDQGLYQDTNRLWRLFREILDGLAYIHEKGMIHRDLKPVNIFLDSDDHVKIGDFGLATDHLPFAADGKQDDAAGDHLIKSDPSGHLTGMVGTALYVSPEVQGSTKSAYNQKVDLFSLGIIFFEMSYYPMVTASERIFVLNQLRDPTSPKFPEDFDDEEHTKQKSVISWLLNHDPAKRPTATELLKSELLPPPQMEESELHEVLHHTLANVDGKAYRTMMAQIFSQRIPPAIDYTYDSDILKGNFSIRIAKMQQHVCETIIRIFKRHGAVQLCTPLLLPRNRQIYEHNEAALFMDHSGMLVMLPFDLRVPFARYVARNNILNLKRYCIERVFRPRKLDRFHPKELLECAFDIVTSTTNSSLPTAEVIYTIYEIIQEFPALQERNYSIYLNHTMLLKAVLLHCGIPEDKLSQVYIILYDAVTEKLTRREVEAKFCNLSLSPNSLCRLYKFIEQKGDLQDLTPTINSLIKQKTGVAQLVKYGLKDLEEVVGLLKKLGIKLQVLINLGLVYKVQQHSGIIFQFVAFIKRRQRAISEILAAGGRYDLLIPQFRGPQALGPVPTAIGVSIAIDKISAAVLNMEEPVSISSCDLLVVSVGQMSMSRAINITQKLWTAGITAEIMYDWSQVKSFEKERQTEKRVLESDLVDHVMQKLRTKVNDERTIREASDNLAVQNLKGSFSNASGLFEIHGAAVVPTVTVIAPEKLSASTKRRYETQVQTRLQTSLANLHQKSSEIEILAVDLPKETILQCLSLEWDADEQAFNTTVKQLLSRLPKQRYLKVVCDEIYNIKVGKKVSVLFLYSYRDDYYRILF
;
A
#
# COMPACT_ATOMS: atom_id res chain seq x y z
N MET A 1 -17.01 36.46 46.52
CA MET A 1 -17.77 35.30 46.02
C MET A 1 -18.11 35.57 44.58
N GLU A 2 -17.82 34.60 43.72
CA GLU A 2 -18.25 34.60 42.31
C GLU A 2 -19.77 34.39 42.27
N TYR A 3 -20.48 35.13 41.40
CA TYR A 3 -21.94 35.09 41.33
C TYR A 3 -22.38 33.85 40.53
N CYS A 4 -22.91 32.83 41.20
CA CYS A 4 -23.42 31.61 40.55
C CYS A 4 -24.87 31.86 40.11
N GLU A 5 -25.11 31.99 38.80
CA GLU A 5 -26.26 32.75 38.31
C GLU A 5 -27.63 32.07 38.35
N LYS A 6 -27.81 30.76 38.67
CA LYS A 6 -29.18 30.18 38.58
C LYS A 6 -29.56 28.83 39.20
N SER A 7 -28.69 27.98 39.75
CA SER A 7 -29.16 26.71 40.36
C SER A 7 -28.19 26.08 41.35
N THR A 8 -28.72 25.53 42.44
CA THR A 8 -28.02 24.60 43.34
C THR A 8 -28.07 23.18 42.78
N LEU A 9 -27.20 22.28 43.25
CA LEU A 9 -27.28 20.86 42.93
C LEU A 9 -28.66 20.29 43.31
N ARG A 10 -29.32 20.84 44.35
CA ARG A 10 -30.69 20.46 44.69
C ARG A 10 -31.65 20.68 43.53
N ASP A 11 -31.61 21.88 42.93
CA ASP A 11 -32.47 22.22 41.80
C ASP A 11 -32.19 21.31 40.60
N THR A 12 -30.92 20.94 40.37
CA THR A 12 -30.52 20.01 39.31
C THR A 12 -31.02 18.59 39.54
N ILE A 13 -30.96 18.10 40.78
CA ILE A 13 -31.53 16.79 41.16
C ILE A 13 -33.04 16.81 40.89
N ASP A 14 -33.75 17.83 41.37
CA ASP A 14 -35.21 17.96 41.22
C ASP A 14 -35.66 18.09 39.75
N GLN A 15 -34.78 18.59 38.86
CA GLN A 15 -34.99 18.66 37.42
C GLN A 15 -34.65 17.36 36.66
N GLY A 16 -34.32 16.27 37.37
CA GLY A 16 -34.17 14.94 36.77
C GLY A 16 -32.75 14.57 36.36
N LEU A 17 -31.72 15.01 37.10
CA LEU A 17 -30.31 14.67 36.84
C LEU A 17 -30.05 13.18 36.62
N TYR A 18 -30.79 12.30 37.31
CA TYR A 18 -30.66 10.84 37.21
C TYR A 18 -30.83 10.31 35.77
N GLN A 19 -31.50 11.05 34.88
CA GLN A 19 -31.69 10.69 33.48
C GLN A 19 -30.45 10.95 32.60
N ASP A 20 -29.51 11.78 33.04
CA ASP A 20 -28.26 12.10 32.32
C ASP A 20 -27.05 11.58 33.08
N THR A 21 -26.74 10.30 32.84
CA THR A 21 -25.64 9.59 33.50
C THR A 21 -24.27 10.25 33.26
N ASN A 22 -24.04 10.85 32.09
CA ASN A 22 -22.75 11.48 31.78
C ASN A 22 -22.57 12.76 32.60
N ARG A 23 -23.59 13.63 32.60
CA ARG A 23 -23.59 14.85 33.41
C ARG A 23 -23.51 14.53 34.90
N LEU A 24 -24.26 13.54 35.37
CA LEU A 24 -24.22 13.06 36.76
C LEU A 24 -22.81 12.66 37.19
N TRP A 25 -22.12 11.81 36.42
CA TRP A 25 -20.76 11.38 36.75
C TRP A 25 -19.73 12.52 36.67
N ARG A 26 -19.89 13.44 35.70
CA ARG A 26 -19.06 14.64 35.61
C ARG A 26 -19.20 15.50 36.87
N LEU A 27 -20.43 15.86 37.25
CA LEU A 27 -20.71 16.65 38.45
C LEU A 27 -20.21 15.94 39.73
N PHE A 28 -20.45 14.63 39.86
CA PHE A 28 -19.96 13.86 41.00
C PHE A 28 -18.43 13.90 41.10
N ARG A 29 -17.73 13.76 39.97
CA ARG A 29 -16.26 13.84 39.91
C ARG A 29 -15.77 15.23 40.28
N GLU A 30 -16.42 16.30 39.82
CA GLU A 30 -16.06 17.68 40.18
C GLU A 30 -16.30 17.99 41.67
N ILE A 31 -17.40 17.49 42.27
CA ILE A 31 -17.62 17.57 43.74
C ILE A 31 -16.47 16.86 44.47
N LEU A 32 -16.06 15.69 43.99
CA LEU A 32 -14.99 14.90 44.59
C LEU A 32 -13.61 15.55 44.44
N ASP A 33 -13.30 16.15 43.29
CA ASP A 33 -12.10 16.96 43.05
C ASP A 33 -12.09 18.18 44.00
N GLY A 34 -13.24 18.85 44.18
CA GLY A 34 -13.41 19.95 45.13
C GLY A 34 -13.18 19.55 46.59
N LEU A 35 -13.73 18.41 47.02
CA LEU A 35 -13.50 17.88 48.38
C LEU A 35 -12.05 17.44 48.59
N ALA A 36 -11.42 16.82 47.59
CA ALA A 36 -10.00 16.46 47.66
C ALA A 36 -9.14 17.70 47.91
N TYR A 37 -9.43 18.81 47.23
CA TYR A 37 -8.76 20.08 47.44
C TYR A 37 -9.01 20.67 48.83
N ILE A 38 -10.26 20.71 49.30
CA ILE A 38 -10.61 21.22 50.65
C ILE A 38 -9.88 20.41 51.73
N HIS A 39 -9.86 19.08 51.60
CA HIS A 39 -9.22 18.17 52.54
C HIS A 39 -7.69 18.26 52.50
N GLU A 40 -7.09 18.48 51.31
CA GLU A 40 -5.65 18.75 51.17
C GLU A 40 -5.22 20.01 51.91
N LYS A 41 -6.11 21.03 51.96
CA LYS A 41 -5.90 22.25 52.74
C LYS A 41 -6.17 22.08 54.24
N GLY A 42 -6.47 20.87 54.71
CA GLY A 42 -6.70 20.57 56.12
C GLY A 42 -8.06 21.03 56.66
N MET A 43 -8.98 21.41 55.78
CA MET A 43 -10.33 21.85 56.13
C MET A 43 -11.33 20.70 56.00
N ILE A 44 -12.42 20.75 56.77
CA ILE A 44 -13.56 19.83 56.69
C ILE A 44 -14.84 20.65 56.53
N HIS A 45 -15.70 20.30 55.57
CA HIS A 45 -16.89 21.08 55.24
C HIS A 45 -18.01 20.97 56.30
N ARG A 46 -18.31 19.75 56.77
CA ARG A 46 -19.24 19.39 57.87
C ARG A 46 -20.74 19.62 57.63
N ASP A 47 -21.11 20.51 56.70
CA ASP A 47 -22.51 20.72 56.29
C ASP A 47 -22.70 20.51 54.79
N LEU A 48 -22.13 19.43 54.25
CA LEU A 48 -22.24 19.14 52.82
C LEU A 48 -23.65 18.59 52.51
N LYS A 49 -24.40 19.32 51.68
CA LYS A 49 -25.74 18.97 51.21
C LYS A 49 -26.00 19.61 49.85
N PRO A 50 -26.97 19.13 49.05
CA PRO A 50 -27.19 19.61 47.68
C PRO A 50 -27.47 21.12 47.56
N VAL A 51 -28.03 21.75 48.60
CA VAL A 51 -28.26 23.21 48.59
C VAL A 51 -26.99 24.05 48.80
N ASN A 52 -25.89 23.43 49.28
CA ASN A 52 -24.59 24.06 49.52
C ASN A 52 -23.58 23.78 48.37
N ILE A 53 -24.04 23.10 47.31
CA ILE A 53 -23.26 22.83 46.09
C ILE A 53 -23.91 23.63 44.97
N PHE A 54 -23.15 24.55 44.37
CA PHE A 54 -23.62 25.48 43.35
C PHE A 54 -23.09 25.08 41.98
N LEU A 55 -23.83 25.44 40.93
CA LEU A 55 -23.38 25.32 39.54
C LEU A 55 -23.20 26.72 38.95
N ASP A 56 -22.08 26.93 38.25
CA ASP A 56 -21.83 28.18 37.51
C ASP A 56 -22.52 28.20 36.13
N SER A 57 -22.28 29.23 35.33
CA SER A 57 -22.90 29.40 34.00
C SER A 57 -22.55 28.30 33.01
N ASP A 58 -21.42 27.63 33.21
CA ASP A 58 -20.89 26.60 32.33
C ASP A 58 -21.15 25.19 32.90
N ASP A 59 -22.04 25.07 33.89
CA ASP A 59 -22.43 23.82 34.53
C ASP A 59 -21.30 23.15 35.34
N HIS A 60 -20.32 23.93 35.83
CA HIS A 60 -19.27 23.43 36.73
C HIS A 60 -19.62 23.61 38.21
N VAL A 61 -19.16 22.66 39.01
CA VAL A 61 -19.42 22.60 40.45
C VAL A 61 -18.57 23.60 41.24
N LYS A 62 -19.22 24.32 42.16
CA LYS A 62 -18.59 25.12 43.21
C LYS A 62 -19.17 24.73 44.58
N ILE A 63 -18.31 24.32 45.52
CA ILE A 63 -18.72 24.01 46.90
C ILE A 63 -18.74 25.31 47.72
N GLY A 64 -19.84 25.60 48.41
CA GLY A 64 -20.02 26.82 49.19
C GLY A 64 -20.63 26.60 50.57
N ASP A 65 -20.83 27.68 51.32
CA ASP A 65 -21.34 27.69 52.71
C ASP A 65 -20.49 26.93 53.74
N PHE A 66 -19.32 27.49 54.06
CA PHE A 66 -18.37 26.99 55.06
C PHE A 66 -18.73 27.40 56.50
N GLY A 67 -19.99 27.73 56.81
CA GLY A 67 -20.41 28.26 58.11
C GLY A 67 -20.15 27.35 59.32
N LEU A 68 -19.87 26.07 59.08
CA LEU A 68 -19.52 25.06 60.09
C LEU A 68 -18.14 24.42 59.87
N ALA A 69 -17.37 24.93 58.91
CA ALA A 69 -16.05 24.41 58.59
C ALA A 69 -15.06 24.71 59.73
N THR A 70 -14.12 23.78 59.96
CA THR A 70 -13.06 23.97 60.96
C THR A 70 -11.72 23.51 60.41
N ASP A 71 -10.65 24.01 61.01
CA ASP A 71 -9.32 23.46 60.86
C ASP A 71 -9.17 22.15 61.65
N HIS A 72 -8.55 21.15 61.03
CA HIS A 72 -8.14 19.94 61.71
C HIS A 72 -7.06 20.26 62.77
N LEU A 73 -7.39 20.22 64.07
CA LEU A 73 -6.37 20.24 65.12
C LEU A 73 -5.49 18.98 64.96
N PRO A 74 -4.19 19.11 64.64
CA PRO A 74 -3.32 17.95 64.52
C PRO A 74 -3.14 17.34 65.91
N PHE A 75 -3.22 16.01 65.99
CA PHE A 75 -2.82 15.24 67.16
C PHE A 75 -1.38 15.62 67.55
N ALA A 76 -1.22 16.44 68.58
CA ALA A 76 0.02 16.64 69.29
C ALA A 76 -0.13 16.01 70.67
N ALA A 77 0.60 14.92 70.89
CA ALA A 77 1.04 14.57 72.22
C ALA A 77 1.98 15.68 72.70
N ASP A 78 1.48 16.61 73.52
CA ASP A 78 2.18 17.07 74.72
C ASP A 78 1.27 17.97 75.54
N GLY A 79 1.34 17.81 76.86
CA GLY A 79 0.50 18.54 77.80
C GLY A 79 0.82 20.03 77.87
N LYS A 80 -0.22 20.85 77.99
CA LYS A 80 -0.31 21.99 78.92
C LYS A 80 -1.75 22.48 79.03
N GLN A 81 -2.21 22.56 80.27
CA GLN A 81 -3.39 23.31 80.70
C GLN A 81 -3.27 24.76 80.25
N ASP A 82 -4.38 25.32 79.77
CA ASP A 82 -4.77 26.68 80.14
C ASP A 82 -6.30 26.82 80.04
N ASP A 83 -6.87 27.31 81.13
CA ASP A 83 -8.29 27.57 81.36
C ASP A 83 -8.75 28.82 80.60
N ALA A 84 -9.81 28.68 79.81
CA ALA A 84 -10.71 29.80 79.50
C ALA A 84 -12.12 29.27 79.19
N ALA A 85 -13.01 29.42 80.17
CA ALA A 85 -14.43 29.17 80.04
C ALA A 85 -15.06 30.18 79.07
N GLY A 86 -15.81 29.68 78.08
CA GLY A 86 -16.64 30.45 77.16
C GLY A 86 -17.92 29.70 76.88
N ASP A 87 -18.93 29.95 77.71
CA ASP A 87 -20.31 29.49 77.59
C ASP A 87 -20.97 30.11 76.33
N HIS A 88 -21.46 29.29 75.41
CA HIS A 88 -22.38 29.74 74.36
C HIS A 88 -23.56 28.76 74.23
N LEU A 89 -24.55 29.04 75.08
CA LEU A 89 -25.92 28.57 75.03
C LEU A 89 -26.55 28.71 73.63
N ILE A 90 -27.16 27.61 73.17
CA ILE A 90 -28.06 27.58 72.02
C ILE A 90 -29.30 28.42 72.35
N LYS A 91 -29.50 29.54 71.64
CA LYS A 91 -30.76 30.28 71.65
C LYS A 91 -31.77 29.55 70.76
N SER A 92 -32.80 28.99 71.37
CA SER A 92 -34.00 28.47 70.70
C SER A 92 -34.95 29.62 70.33
N ASP A 93 -35.21 29.81 69.05
CA ASP A 93 -36.25 30.71 68.53
C ASP A 93 -37.52 29.89 68.18
N PRO A 94 -38.70 30.13 68.81
CA PRO A 94 -39.86 29.25 68.70
C PRO A 94 -40.84 29.71 67.62
N SER A 95 -40.42 29.71 66.35
CA SER A 95 -41.38 29.80 65.23
C SER A 95 -40.84 29.15 63.94
N GLY A 96 -41.40 27.99 63.57
CA GLY A 96 -41.44 27.53 62.17
C GLY A 96 -40.28 26.70 61.59
N HIS A 97 -39.44 26.03 62.40
CA HIS A 97 -38.22 25.34 61.89
C HIS A 97 -38.07 23.83 62.18
N LEU A 98 -39.13 23.11 62.58
CA LEU A 98 -39.01 21.68 62.87
C LEU A 98 -38.72 20.79 61.63
N THR A 99 -39.08 21.22 60.41
CA THR A 99 -38.80 20.45 59.17
C THR A 99 -37.41 20.69 58.60
N GLY A 100 -36.83 21.88 58.76
CA GLY A 100 -35.48 22.22 58.24
C GLY A 100 -34.33 21.54 59.01
N MET A 101 -34.48 21.40 60.33
CA MET A 101 -33.51 20.69 61.18
C MET A 101 -33.51 19.18 60.91
N VAL A 102 -34.68 18.60 60.61
CA VAL A 102 -34.83 17.17 60.25
C VAL A 102 -34.20 16.88 58.88
N GLY A 103 -34.31 17.82 57.92
CA GLY A 103 -33.77 17.65 56.57
C GLY A 103 -32.24 17.63 56.49
N THR A 104 -31.56 18.42 57.33
CA THR A 104 -30.09 18.47 57.39
C THR A 104 -29.49 17.23 58.09
N ALA A 105 -30.20 16.67 59.08
CA ALA A 105 -29.75 15.50 59.83
C ALA A 105 -29.56 14.23 58.97
N LEU A 106 -30.19 14.16 57.79
CA LEU A 106 -30.13 13.00 56.89
C LEU A 106 -28.78 12.86 56.17
N TYR A 107 -27.98 13.92 56.07
CA TYR A 107 -26.65 13.89 55.44
C TYR A 107 -25.51 13.72 56.44
N VAL A 108 -25.79 13.93 57.73
CA VAL A 108 -24.77 13.91 58.80
C VAL A 108 -24.29 12.48 59.04
N SER A 109 -22.98 12.28 59.09
CA SER A 109 -22.37 10.98 59.37
C SER A 109 -22.70 10.46 60.79
N PRO A 110 -22.82 9.13 61.00
CA PRO A 110 -23.16 8.53 62.31
C PRO A 110 -22.24 8.99 63.45
N GLU A 111 -20.95 9.14 63.17
CA GLU A 111 -19.92 9.57 64.14
C GLU A 111 -20.08 11.02 64.63
N VAL A 112 -20.90 11.85 63.96
CA VAL A 112 -21.20 13.23 64.36
C VAL A 112 -22.46 13.30 65.22
N GLN A 113 -23.37 12.31 65.12
CA GLN A 113 -24.63 12.25 65.89
C GLN A 113 -24.47 11.60 67.28
N GLY A 114 -23.45 10.77 67.49
CA GLY A 114 -23.16 10.12 68.78
C GLY A 114 -22.51 11.07 69.80
N SER A 115 -23.11 11.22 70.99
CA SER A 115 -22.69 12.14 72.06
C SER A 115 -21.40 11.74 72.80
N THR A 116 -20.35 11.31 72.10
CA THR A 116 -19.03 11.02 72.67
C THR A 116 -17.99 11.89 71.97
N LYS A 117 -17.16 12.60 72.74
CA LYS A 117 -16.04 13.46 72.30
C LYS A 117 -14.97 12.66 71.54
N SER A 118 -15.30 12.15 70.36
CA SER A 118 -14.37 11.53 69.42
C SER A 118 -14.08 12.54 68.33
N ALA A 119 -12.80 12.89 68.15
CA ALA A 119 -12.36 13.74 67.06
C ALA A 119 -12.69 13.06 65.71
N TYR A 120 -13.63 13.62 64.98
CA TYR A 120 -14.02 13.16 63.64
C TYR A 120 -13.14 13.84 62.58
N ASN A 121 -12.87 13.12 61.49
CA ASN A 121 -11.93 13.53 60.44
C ASN A 121 -12.66 13.88 59.14
N GLN A 122 -11.93 14.14 58.07
CA GLN A 122 -12.47 14.55 56.77
C GLN A 122 -13.44 13.53 56.12
N LYS A 123 -13.49 12.29 56.61
CA LYS A 123 -14.39 11.24 56.09
C LYS A 123 -15.86 11.55 56.33
N VAL A 124 -16.21 12.46 57.24
CA VAL A 124 -17.60 12.87 57.47
C VAL A 124 -18.23 13.46 56.20
N ASP A 125 -17.48 14.25 55.43
CA ASP A 125 -17.96 14.84 54.17
C ASP A 125 -18.20 13.77 53.11
N LEU A 126 -17.43 12.67 53.13
CA LEU A 126 -17.59 11.55 52.21
C LEU A 126 -18.86 10.75 52.51
N PHE A 127 -19.28 10.66 53.78
CA PHE A 127 -20.58 10.05 54.12
C PHE A 127 -21.73 10.90 53.57
N SER A 128 -21.66 12.23 53.78
CA SER A 128 -22.64 13.16 53.21
C SER A 128 -22.68 13.07 51.69
N LEU A 129 -21.52 12.96 51.04
CA LEU A 129 -21.40 12.73 49.60
C LEU A 129 -22.08 11.42 49.15
N GLY A 130 -22.01 10.35 49.95
CA GLY A 130 -22.70 9.09 49.64
C GLY A 130 -24.23 9.24 49.56
N ILE A 131 -24.81 10.04 50.45
CA ILE A 131 -26.24 10.36 50.44
C ILE A 131 -26.58 11.26 49.24
N ILE A 132 -25.76 12.28 48.98
CA ILE A 132 -25.92 13.19 47.83
C ILE A 132 -25.87 12.40 46.53
N PHE A 133 -24.91 11.48 46.38
CA PHE A 133 -24.73 10.71 45.16
C PHE A 133 -25.87 9.73 44.90
N PHE A 134 -26.46 9.16 45.95
CA PHE A 134 -27.71 8.41 45.82
C PHE A 134 -28.84 9.30 45.30
N GLU A 135 -29.04 10.49 45.88
CA GLU A 135 -30.07 11.42 45.42
C GLU A 135 -29.82 11.95 44.00
N MET A 136 -28.57 12.07 43.55
CA MET A 136 -28.24 12.37 42.15
C MET A 136 -28.64 11.24 41.21
N SER A 137 -28.56 9.99 41.68
CA SER A 137 -28.76 8.76 40.89
C SER A 137 -30.19 8.23 40.93
N TYR A 138 -31.06 8.80 41.76
CA TYR A 138 -32.42 8.33 41.96
C TYR A 138 -33.42 9.41 41.55
N TYR A 139 -34.63 9.01 41.14
CA TYR A 139 -35.64 9.99 40.76
C TYR A 139 -36.04 10.86 41.96
N PRO A 140 -36.44 12.13 41.75
CA PRO A 140 -36.87 13.00 42.83
C PRO A 140 -38.08 12.43 43.57
N MET A 141 -37.90 12.18 44.86
CA MET A 141 -38.97 11.69 45.74
C MET A 141 -40.03 12.78 45.97
N VAL A 142 -41.30 12.43 45.80
CA VAL A 142 -42.40 13.41 45.70
C VAL A 142 -42.78 13.96 47.08
N THR A 143 -42.63 13.17 48.15
CA THR A 143 -42.97 13.58 49.50
C THR A 143 -41.77 13.59 50.45
N ALA A 144 -41.76 14.52 51.40
CA ALA A 144 -40.72 14.57 52.43
C ALA A 144 -40.68 13.28 53.28
N SER A 145 -41.83 12.66 53.53
CA SER A 145 -41.95 11.41 54.30
C SER A 145 -41.30 10.23 53.58
N GLU A 146 -41.54 10.09 52.28
CA GLU A 146 -40.89 9.10 51.42
C GLU A 146 -39.37 9.29 51.42
N ARG A 147 -38.92 10.53 51.23
CA ARG A 147 -37.50 10.88 51.27
C ARG A 147 -36.83 10.51 52.59
N ILE A 148 -37.46 10.83 53.72
CA ILE A 148 -36.94 10.46 55.05
C ILE A 148 -36.88 8.94 55.20
N PHE A 149 -37.91 8.22 54.75
CA PHE A 149 -37.98 6.76 54.85
C PHE A 149 -36.86 6.08 54.05
N VAL A 150 -36.71 6.46 52.77
CA VAL A 150 -35.68 5.88 51.87
C VAL A 150 -34.28 6.20 52.38
N LEU A 151 -34.00 7.45 52.73
CA LEU A 151 -32.66 7.83 53.21
C LEU A 151 -32.31 7.20 54.57
N ASN A 152 -33.29 6.95 55.44
CA ASN A 152 -33.04 6.21 56.68
C ASN A 152 -32.71 4.73 56.43
N GLN A 153 -33.35 4.09 55.44
CA GLN A 153 -32.97 2.73 55.04
C GLN A 153 -31.56 2.68 54.44
N LEU A 154 -31.21 3.65 53.62
CA LEU A 154 -29.88 3.76 53.03
C LEU A 154 -28.79 3.94 54.10
N ARG A 155 -29.15 4.51 55.25
CA ARG A 155 -28.25 4.72 56.41
C ARG A 155 -28.17 3.53 57.37
N ASP A 156 -28.72 2.36 57.03
CA ASP A 156 -28.72 1.19 57.91
C ASP A 156 -27.27 0.82 58.38
N PRO A 157 -27.03 0.63 59.69
CA PRO A 157 -25.69 0.37 60.25
C PRO A 157 -25.01 -0.92 59.78
N THR A 158 -25.79 -1.89 59.28
CA THR A 158 -25.26 -3.17 58.81
C THR A 158 -24.76 -3.09 57.37
N SER A 159 -25.58 -2.49 56.50
CA SER A 159 -25.25 -2.22 55.09
C SER A 159 -26.34 -1.33 54.50
N PRO A 160 -26.02 -0.38 53.60
CA PRO A 160 -27.03 0.44 52.94
C PRO A 160 -28.12 -0.39 52.25
N LYS A 161 -29.39 -0.10 52.56
CA LYS A 161 -30.55 -0.73 51.92
C LYS A 161 -31.05 0.19 50.80
N PHE A 162 -30.89 -0.24 49.56
CA PHE A 162 -31.36 0.47 48.38
C PHE A 162 -32.85 0.15 48.10
N PRO A 163 -33.61 1.08 47.50
CA PRO A 163 -34.96 0.79 46.99
C PRO A 163 -34.96 -0.36 45.97
N GLU A 164 -36.06 -1.12 45.90
CA GLU A 164 -36.19 -2.28 45.00
C GLU A 164 -36.13 -1.91 43.51
N ASP A 165 -36.54 -0.69 43.17
CA ASP A 165 -36.52 -0.08 41.85
C ASP A 165 -35.20 0.61 41.50
N PHE A 166 -34.21 0.60 42.40
CA PHE A 166 -32.84 1.02 42.07
C PHE A 166 -32.08 -0.17 41.46
N ASP A 167 -32.24 -0.38 40.15
CA ASP A 167 -31.80 -1.59 39.41
C ASP A 167 -30.31 -1.94 39.58
N ASP A 168 -30.00 -3.22 39.73
CA ASP A 168 -28.63 -3.76 39.83
C ASP A 168 -27.87 -3.72 38.48
N GLU A 169 -28.54 -3.82 37.33
CA GLU A 169 -27.87 -3.82 36.01
C GLU A 169 -27.43 -2.40 35.58
N GLU A 170 -28.28 -1.39 35.79
CA GLU A 170 -28.01 -0.01 35.40
C GLU A 170 -27.12 0.76 36.41
N HIS A 171 -27.26 0.46 37.71
CA HIS A 171 -26.63 1.22 38.79
C HIS A 171 -25.51 0.48 39.52
N THR A 172 -24.91 -0.58 38.95
CA THR A 172 -23.89 -1.41 39.63
C THR A 172 -22.73 -0.57 40.18
N LYS A 173 -22.22 0.38 39.38
CA LYS A 173 -21.11 1.27 39.77
C LYS A 173 -21.54 2.26 40.85
N GLN A 174 -22.74 2.85 40.70
CA GLN A 174 -23.32 3.78 41.66
C GLN A 174 -23.50 3.10 43.02
N LYS A 175 -24.10 1.90 43.06
CA LYS A 175 -24.25 1.08 44.28
C LYS A 175 -22.91 0.80 44.95
N SER A 176 -21.89 0.44 44.17
CA SER A 176 -20.54 0.16 44.69
C SER A 176 -19.93 1.39 45.35
N VAL A 177 -20.01 2.55 44.70
CA VAL A 177 -19.50 3.83 45.24
C VAL A 177 -20.30 4.28 46.46
N ILE A 178 -21.64 4.26 46.40
CA ILE A 178 -22.53 4.64 47.51
C ILE A 178 -22.27 3.75 48.73
N SER A 179 -22.15 2.43 48.53
CA SER A 179 -21.87 1.49 49.62
C SER A 179 -20.51 1.73 50.28
N TRP A 180 -19.52 2.13 49.50
CA TRP A 180 -18.19 2.45 50.01
C TRP A 180 -18.18 3.77 50.81
N LEU A 181 -18.90 4.78 50.34
CA LEU A 181 -19.05 6.08 50.99
C LEU A 181 -19.90 6.01 52.28
N LEU A 182 -20.94 5.17 52.31
CA LEU A 182 -21.86 5.03 53.45
C LEU A 182 -21.41 3.99 54.49
N ASN A 183 -20.15 3.53 54.43
CA ASN A 183 -19.62 2.68 55.48
C ASN A 183 -19.63 3.42 56.83
N HIS A 184 -20.26 2.84 57.85
CA HIS A 184 -20.35 3.43 59.20
C HIS A 184 -19.00 3.44 59.93
N ASP A 185 -18.04 2.62 59.53
CA ASP A 185 -16.66 2.67 60.01
C ASP A 185 -15.84 3.66 59.15
N PRO A 186 -15.44 4.84 59.69
CA PRO A 186 -14.71 5.85 58.91
C PRO A 186 -13.34 5.37 58.40
N ALA A 187 -12.76 4.34 59.03
CA ALA A 187 -11.50 3.75 58.59
C ALA A 187 -11.65 2.94 57.29
N LYS A 188 -12.85 2.40 57.02
CA LYS A 188 -13.16 1.63 55.80
C LYS A 188 -13.73 2.48 54.65
N ARG A 189 -14.19 3.69 54.94
CA ARG A 189 -14.66 4.69 53.96
C ARG A 189 -13.46 5.20 53.14
N PRO A 190 -13.58 5.54 51.84
CA PRO A 190 -12.46 6.08 51.06
C PRO A 190 -12.16 7.53 51.44
N THR A 191 -10.96 8.00 51.15
CA THR A 191 -10.67 9.43 50.95
C THR A 191 -11.12 9.88 49.55
N ALA A 192 -11.29 11.19 49.35
CA ALA A 192 -11.63 11.73 48.03
C ALA A 192 -10.59 11.35 46.96
N THR A 193 -9.29 11.39 47.30
CA THR A 193 -8.19 11.01 46.41
C THR A 193 -8.16 9.51 46.08
N GLU A 194 -8.46 8.64 47.05
CA GLU A 194 -8.55 7.19 46.82
C GLU A 194 -9.71 6.86 45.87
N LEU A 195 -10.85 7.53 46.05
CA LEU A 195 -12.01 7.32 45.18
C LEU A 195 -11.73 7.83 43.75
N LEU A 196 -11.10 9.01 43.58
CA LEU A 196 -10.71 9.55 42.26
C LEU A 196 -9.76 8.65 41.46
N LYS A 197 -8.96 7.82 42.15
CA LYS A 197 -8.01 6.87 41.52
C LYS A 197 -8.62 5.49 41.27
N SER A 198 -9.85 5.24 41.69
CA SER A 198 -10.49 3.93 41.55
C SER A 198 -11.04 3.71 40.14
N GLU A 199 -11.11 2.44 39.72
CA GLU A 199 -11.73 2.03 38.44
C GLU A 199 -13.27 2.17 38.45
N LEU A 200 -13.85 2.54 39.60
CA LEU A 200 -15.29 2.74 39.77
C LEU A 200 -15.77 4.02 39.08
N LEU A 201 -14.88 5.01 38.87
CA LEU A 201 -15.21 6.23 38.14
C LEU A 201 -14.92 6.09 36.65
N PRO A 202 -15.73 6.71 35.77
CA PRO A 202 -15.35 6.89 34.38
C PRO A 202 -14.05 7.73 34.28
N PRO A 203 -13.25 7.54 33.21
CA PRO A 203 -12.02 8.32 33.01
C PRO A 203 -12.32 9.83 32.95
N PRO A 204 -11.37 10.69 33.35
CA PRO A 204 -11.53 12.14 33.25
C PRO A 204 -11.91 12.53 31.83
N GLN A 205 -13.08 13.15 31.67
CA GLN A 205 -13.49 13.74 30.40
C GLN A 205 -12.89 15.14 30.37
N MET A 206 -11.81 15.29 29.61
CA MET A 206 -11.28 16.60 29.25
C MET A 206 -12.18 17.18 28.16
N GLU A 207 -12.51 18.46 28.22
CA GLU A 207 -13.30 19.06 27.16
C GLU A 207 -12.52 19.03 25.83
N GLU A 208 -13.24 18.85 24.72
CA GLU A 208 -12.62 18.78 23.40
C GLU A 208 -11.85 20.08 23.06
N SER A 209 -12.36 21.22 23.55
CA SER A 209 -11.73 22.55 23.50
C SER A 209 -10.35 22.56 24.17
N GLU A 210 -10.26 22.09 25.41
CA GLU A 210 -9.02 22.03 26.18
C GLU A 210 -8.01 21.08 25.52
N LEU A 211 -8.46 19.92 25.01
CA LEU A 211 -7.60 18.98 24.29
C LEU A 211 -7.03 19.61 23.03
N HIS A 212 -7.87 20.33 22.28
CA HIS A 212 -7.45 21.01 21.07
C HIS A 212 -6.40 22.07 21.38
N GLU A 213 -6.57 22.85 22.44
CA GLU A 213 -5.59 23.85 22.87
C GLU A 213 -4.26 23.21 23.29
N VAL A 214 -4.29 22.14 24.09
CA VAL A 214 -3.08 21.42 24.50
C VAL A 214 -2.32 20.86 23.29
N LEU A 215 -3.03 20.26 22.34
CA LEU A 215 -2.43 19.75 21.11
C LEU A 215 -1.86 20.88 20.25
N HIS A 216 -2.61 21.98 20.07
CA HIS A 216 -2.17 23.14 19.31
C HIS A 216 -0.88 23.74 19.89
N HIS A 217 -0.84 23.97 21.21
CA HIS A 217 0.35 24.47 21.89
C HIS A 217 1.53 23.49 21.84
N THR A 218 1.27 22.20 21.96
CA THR A 218 2.31 21.16 21.88
C THR A 218 2.91 21.09 20.47
N LEU A 219 2.08 21.14 19.43
CA LEU A 219 2.50 21.08 18.03
C LEU A 219 3.19 22.38 17.56
N ALA A 220 2.85 23.53 18.16
CA ALA A 220 3.50 24.80 17.87
C ALA A 220 4.94 24.88 18.38
N ASN A 221 5.28 24.13 19.45
CA ASN A 221 6.62 24.08 20.03
C ASN A 221 7.26 22.70 19.89
N VAL A 222 7.77 22.40 18.69
CA VAL A 222 8.42 21.12 18.35
C VAL A 222 9.67 20.82 19.19
N ASP A 223 10.35 21.84 19.70
CA ASP A 223 11.50 21.71 20.60
C ASP A 223 11.09 21.62 22.09
N GLY A 224 9.79 21.61 22.37
CA GLY A 224 9.25 21.53 23.72
C GLY A 224 9.39 20.13 24.34
N LYS A 225 9.42 20.08 25.68
CA LYS A 225 9.39 18.81 26.43
C LYS A 225 8.09 18.03 26.15
N ALA A 226 6.95 18.72 26.10
CA ALA A 226 5.66 18.12 25.80
C ALA A 226 5.65 17.41 24.43
N TYR A 227 6.18 18.06 23.40
CA TYR A 227 6.28 17.48 22.05
C TYR A 227 7.17 16.23 22.04
N ARG A 228 8.37 16.30 22.64
CA ARG A 228 9.26 15.13 22.74
C ARG A 228 8.63 13.96 23.48
N THR A 229 7.93 14.22 24.58
CA THR A 229 7.19 13.19 25.32
C THR A 229 6.11 12.57 24.44
N MET A 230 5.32 13.39 23.74
CA MET A 230 4.29 12.92 22.81
C MET A 230 4.88 12.04 21.70
N MET A 231 5.96 12.48 21.04
CA MET A 231 6.63 11.68 20.01
C MET A 231 7.15 10.36 20.59
N ALA A 232 7.81 10.37 21.75
CA ALA A 232 8.29 9.15 22.39
C ALA A 232 7.16 8.15 22.67
N GLN A 233 5.99 8.63 23.10
CA GLN A 233 4.82 7.77 23.32
C GLN A 233 4.26 7.20 22.01
N ILE A 234 4.16 8.01 20.94
CA ILE A 234 3.72 7.54 19.62
C ILE A 234 4.64 6.44 19.09
N PHE A 235 5.97 6.64 19.17
CA PHE A 235 6.95 5.65 18.71
C PHE A 235 7.10 4.43 19.64
N SER A 236 6.55 4.48 20.86
CA SER A 236 6.52 3.33 21.79
C SER A 236 5.34 2.37 21.57
N GLN A 237 4.40 2.72 20.67
CA GLN A 237 3.24 1.89 20.39
C GLN A 237 3.64 0.52 19.85
N ARG A 238 3.01 -0.54 20.36
CA ARG A 238 3.22 -1.91 19.87
C ARG A 238 2.44 -2.17 18.60
N ILE A 239 3.08 -2.80 17.62
CA ILE A 239 2.42 -3.25 16.40
C ILE A 239 1.68 -4.58 16.70
N PRO A 240 0.36 -4.67 16.44
CA PRO A 240 -0.37 -5.93 16.61
C PRO A 240 0.18 -7.02 15.66
N PRO A 241 0.36 -8.28 16.11
CA PRO A 241 0.89 -9.36 15.26
C PRO A 241 0.13 -9.57 13.94
N ALA A 242 -1.18 -9.33 13.94
CA ALA A 242 -1.99 -9.43 12.73
C ALA A 242 -1.63 -8.35 11.69
N ILE A 243 -1.28 -7.13 12.13
CA ILE A 243 -0.84 -6.06 11.23
C ILE A 243 0.53 -6.41 10.66
N ASP A 244 1.45 -6.86 11.50
CA ASP A 244 2.78 -7.29 11.08
C ASP A 244 2.71 -8.38 9.99
N TYR A 245 1.92 -9.43 10.22
CA TYR A 245 1.72 -10.52 9.25
C TYR A 245 1.06 -10.08 7.93
N THR A 246 0.19 -9.07 7.95
CA THR A 246 -0.58 -8.65 6.77
C THR A 246 0.04 -7.47 6.00
N TYR A 247 1.00 -6.76 6.60
CA TYR A 247 1.55 -5.49 6.10
C TYR A 247 2.05 -5.57 4.65
N ASP A 248 2.82 -6.60 4.33
CA ASP A 248 3.47 -6.84 3.03
C ASP A 248 2.92 -8.08 2.28
N SER A 249 1.86 -8.70 2.82
CA SER A 249 1.27 -9.94 2.28
C SER A 249 0.95 -9.89 0.78
N ASP A 250 0.51 -8.74 0.27
CA ASP A 250 0.22 -8.54 -1.16
C ASP A 250 1.45 -8.57 -2.08
N ILE A 251 2.63 -8.23 -1.55
CA ILE A 251 3.89 -8.31 -2.29
C ILE A 251 4.29 -9.78 -2.48
N LEU A 252 3.97 -10.61 -1.49
CA LEU A 252 4.28 -12.04 -1.46
C LEU A 252 3.28 -12.91 -2.25
N LYS A 253 2.15 -12.36 -2.73
CA LYS A 253 1.10 -13.13 -3.44
C LYS A 253 1.52 -13.69 -4.79
N GLY A 254 2.64 -13.24 -5.36
CA GLY A 254 3.22 -13.85 -6.56
C GLY A 254 4.11 -15.02 -6.17
N ASN A 255 3.80 -16.25 -6.62
CA ASN A 255 4.73 -17.37 -6.48
C ASN A 255 6.10 -16.95 -7.05
N PHE A 256 7.11 -16.88 -6.17
CA PHE A 256 8.48 -16.60 -6.60
C PHE A 256 8.87 -17.57 -7.71
N SER A 257 9.35 -17.03 -8.83
CA SER A 257 9.81 -17.82 -9.96
C SER A 257 11.23 -17.42 -10.30
N ILE A 258 12.15 -18.37 -10.12
CA ILE A 258 13.57 -18.22 -10.46
C ILE A 258 13.71 -17.77 -11.93
N ARG A 259 12.84 -18.28 -12.83
CA ARG A 259 12.83 -17.89 -14.24
C ARG A 259 12.52 -16.40 -14.44
N ILE A 260 11.55 -15.87 -13.69
CA ILE A 260 11.19 -14.44 -13.76
C ILE A 260 12.34 -13.58 -13.24
N ALA A 261 12.94 -13.97 -12.11
CA ALA A 261 14.08 -13.26 -11.53
C ALA A 261 15.29 -13.23 -12.48
N LYS A 262 15.66 -14.39 -13.06
CA LYS A 262 16.73 -14.49 -14.07
C LYS A 262 16.45 -13.64 -15.31
N MET A 263 15.20 -13.62 -15.77
CA MET A 263 14.82 -12.78 -16.91
C MET A 263 14.97 -11.30 -16.59
N GLN A 264 14.47 -10.85 -15.45
CA GLN A 264 14.59 -9.46 -15.03
C GLN A 264 16.07 -9.04 -14.91
N GLN A 265 16.91 -9.92 -14.35
CA GLN A 265 18.37 -9.72 -14.31
C GLN A 265 18.96 -9.55 -15.72
N HIS A 266 18.69 -10.46 -16.64
CA HIS A 266 19.18 -10.39 -18.02
C HIS A 266 18.76 -9.09 -18.74
N VAL A 267 17.50 -8.67 -18.56
CA VAL A 267 16.99 -7.41 -19.11
C VAL A 267 17.76 -6.23 -18.54
N CYS A 268 17.92 -6.16 -17.21
CA CYS A 268 18.65 -5.11 -16.53
C CYS A 268 20.12 -5.03 -16.99
N GLU A 269 20.84 -6.15 -17.03
CA GLU A 269 22.24 -6.20 -17.46
C GLU A 269 22.42 -5.73 -18.91
N THR A 270 21.49 -6.10 -19.78
CA THR A 270 21.51 -5.70 -21.19
C THR A 270 21.28 -4.19 -21.34
N ILE A 271 20.31 -3.63 -20.61
CA ILE A 271 20.05 -2.19 -20.60
C ILE A 271 21.24 -1.42 -20.00
N ILE A 272 21.84 -1.92 -18.91
CA ILE A 272 23.04 -1.33 -18.30
C ILE A 272 24.20 -1.29 -19.32
N ARG A 273 24.38 -2.34 -20.12
CA ARG A 273 25.41 -2.37 -21.18
C ARG A 273 25.21 -1.26 -22.21
N ILE A 274 23.96 -1.03 -22.61
CA ILE A 274 23.59 0.06 -23.53
C ILE A 274 23.90 1.42 -22.89
N PHE A 275 23.50 1.66 -21.63
CA PHE A 275 23.80 2.91 -20.95
C PHE A 275 25.30 3.19 -20.80
N LYS A 276 26.09 2.16 -20.48
CA LYS A 276 27.55 2.27 -20.40
C LYS A 276 28.16 2.61 -21.77
N ARG A 277 27.60 2.10 -22.87
CA ARG A 277 28.02 2.47 -24.25
C ARG A 277 27.78 3.95 -24.56
N HIS A 278 26.73 4.55 -23.99
CA HIS A 278 26.48 6.01 -24.05
C HIS A 278 27.27 6.82 -23.01
N GLY A 279 28.19 6.18 -22.28
CA GLY A 279 29.05 6.85 -21.30
C GLY A 279 28.35 7.22 -19.99
N ALA A 280 27.18 6.63 -19.69
CA ALA A 280 26.49 6.88 -18.44
C ALA A 280 27.03 6.04 -17.28
N VAL A 281 27.06 6.64 -16.09
CA VAL A 281 27.46 6.00 -14.84
C VAL A 281 26.25 5.70 -13.94
N GLN A 282 26.34 4.66 -13.12
CA GLN A 282 25.30 4.38 -12.13
C GLN A 282 25.35 5.43 -11.01
N LEU A 283 24.22 6.07 -10.72
CA LEU A 283 24.12 7.00 -9.60
C LEU A 283 22.76 6.87 -8.90
N CYS A 284 22.81 6.41 -7.66
CA CYS A 284 21.68 6.37 -6.74
C CYS A 284 21.63 7.66 -5.90
N THR A 285 20.43 8.04 -5.47
CA THR A 285 20.19 9.20 -4.61
C THR A 285 19.68 8.75 -3.24
N PRO A 286 19.78 9.57 -2.19
CA PRO A 286 19.22 9.21 -0.88
C PRO A 286 17.75 8.80 -0.98
N LEU A 287 17.39 7.70 -0.30
CA LEU A 287 16.05 7.10 -0.37
C LEU A 287 14.98 8.02 0.23
N LEU A 288 15.24 8.61 1.40
CA LEU A 288 14.27 9.48 2.06
C LEU A 288 14.45 10.94 1.62
N LEU A 289 13.33 11.59 1.32
CA LEU A 289 13.29 13.02 0.98
C LEU A 289 12.34 13.76 1.91
N PRO A 290 12.60 15.03 2.25
CA PRO A 290 11.59 15.84 2.93
C PRO A 290 10.33 15.97 2.07
N ARG A 291 9.16 16.01 2.71
CA ARG A 291 7.87 16.18 2.01
C ARG A 291 7.90 17.44 1.13
N ASN A 292 7.73 17.27 -0.18
CA ASN A 292 7.61 18.38 -1.12
C ASN A 292 6.15 18.53 -1.57
N ARG A 293 5.44 19.52 -0.99
CA ARG A 293 4.03 19.77 -1.32
C ARG A 293 3.85 20.31 -2.74
N GLN A 294 4.77 21.11 -3.27
CA GLN A 294 4.60 21.77 -4.57
C GLN A 294 4.66 20.79 -5.75
N ILE A 295 5.57 19.81 -5.69
CA ILE A 295 5.80 18.86 -6.80
C ILE A 295 4.80 17.70 -6.76
N TYR A 296 4.35 17.31 -5.56
CA TYR A 296 3.50 16.13 -5.35
C TYR A 296 2.14 16.49 -4.77
N GLU A 297 1.66 17.73 -4.97
CA GLU A 297 0.38 18.22 -4.40
C GLU A 297 -0.81 17.30 -4.71
N HIS A 298 -0.78 16.61 -5.86
CA HIS A 298 -1.87 15.78 -6.39
C HIS A 298 -1.48 14.30 -6.58
N ASN A 299 -0.21 13.96 -6.41
CA ASN A 299 0.25 12.58 -6.36
C ASN A 299 0.52 12.28 -4.90
N GLU A 300 -0.37 11.52 -4.27
CA GLU A 300 -0.11 11.02 -2.93
C GLU A 300 1.25 10.29 -2.98
N ALA A 301 2.23 10.81 -2.24
CA ALA A 301 3.49 10.12 -2.02
C ALA A 301 3.33 9.25 -0.76
N ALA A 302 4.12 8.18 -0.65
CA ALA A 302 4.20 7.46 0.62
C ALA A 302 4.92 8.36 1.63
N LEU A 303 4.16 8.88 2.59
CA LEU A 303 4.59 9.84 3.60
C LEU A 303 4.84 9.12 4.92
N PHE A 304 5.91 9.52 5.59
CA PHE A 304 6.35 8.99 6.86
C PHE A 304 6.77 10.13 7.78
N MET A 305 6.89 9.82 9.06
CA MET A 305 7.37 10.73 10.08
C MET A 305 8.62 10.11 10.70
N ASP A 306 9.70 10.87 10.81
CA ASP A 306 10.85 10.43 11.57
C ASP A 306 10.67 10.68 13.09
N HIS A 307 11.61 10.22 13.91
CA HIS A 307 11.55 10.34 15.37
C HIS A 307 11.54 11.78 15.89
N SER A 308 11.91 12.76 15.05
CA SER A 308 11.84 14.19 15.37
C SER A 308 10.49 14.81 15.01
N GLY A 309 9.62 14.05 14.35
CA GLY A 309 8.34 14.54 13.83
C GLY A 309 8.44 15.16 12.43
N MET A 310 9.61 15.10 11.79
CA MET A 310 9.79 15.61 10.45
C MET A 310 9.09 14.72 9.43
N LEU A 311 8.31 15.32 8.53
CA LEU A 311 7.65 14.60 7.45
C LEU A 311 8.63 14.33 6.31
N VAL A 312 8.85 13.03 6.06
CA VAL A 312 9.66 12.52 4.97
C VAL A 312 8.82 11.68 4.02
N MET A 313 9.33 11.42 2.83
CA MET A 313 8.68 10.64 1.80
C MET A 313 9.65 9.68 1.14
N LEU A 314 9.12 8.53 0.73
CA LEU A 314 9.78 7.63 -0.22
C LEU A 314 9.68 8.21 -1.65
N PRO A 315 10.61 7.87 -2.56
CA PRO A 315 10.66 8.46 -3.87
C PRO A 315 9.46 7.98 -4.70
N PHE A 316 8.64 8.93 -5.15
CA PHE A 316 7.58 8.67 -6.13
C PHE A 316 8.17 8.49 -7.54
N ASP A 317 9.29 9.11 -7.84
CA ASP A 317 10.05 8.86 -9.06
C ASP A 317 11.54 9.07 -8.81
N LEU A 318 12.37 8.64 -9.74
CA LEU A 318 13.83 8.77 -9.64
C LEU A 318 14.36 10.13 -10.12
N ARG A 319 13.48 11.00 -10.65
CA ARG A 319 13.89 12.27 -11.25
C ARG A 319 13.96 13.39 -10.24
N VAL A 320 12.93 13.56 -9.42
CA VAL A 320 12.90 14.64 -8.41
C VAL A 320 14.05 14.49 -7.40
N PRO A 321 14.34 13.28 -6.86
CA PRO A 321 15.54 13.08 -6.03
C PRO A 321 16.84 13.42 -6.75
N PHE A 322 16.94 13.10 -8.05
CA PHE A 322 18.11 13.39 -8.85
C PHE A 322 18.28 14.88 -9.15
N ALA A 323 17.21 15.59 -9.51
CA ALA A 323 17.27 17.04 -9.70
C ALA A 323 17.72 17.76 -8.41
N ARG A 324 17.24 17.30 -7.25
CA ARG A 324 17.71 17.77 -5.94
C ARG A 324 19.19 17.44 -5.71
N TYR A 325 19.63 16.24 -6.06
CA TYR A 325 21.03 15.83 -5.93
C TYR A 325 21.96 16.70 -6.82
N VAL A 326 21.57 16.92 -8.07
CA VAL A 326 22.28 17.80 -9.03
C VAL A 326 22.40 19.22 -8.50
N ALA A 327 21.29 19.79 -8.00
CA ALA A 327 21.26 21.15 -7.47
C ALA A 327 22.16 21.31 -6.24
N ARG A 328 22.19 20.34 -5.34
CA ARG A 328 22.93 20.39 -4.07
C ARG A 328 24.43 20.14 -4.22
N ASN A 329 24.81 19.37 -5.24
CA ASN A 329 26.21 19.05 -5.52
C ASN A 329 26.81 19.93 -6.64
N ASN A 330 26.06 20.91 -7.14
CA ASN A 330 26.48 21.79 -8.24
C ASN A 330 26.98 21.02 -9.48
N ILE A 331 26.30 19.91 -9.82
CA ILE A 331 26.70 19.06 -10.95
C ILE A 331 26.37 19.77 -12.26
N LEU A 332 27.38 20.02 -13.09
CA LEU A 332 27.21 20.73 -14.36
C LEU A 332 27.10 19.80 -15.57
N ASN A 333 27.81 18.68 -15.56
CA ASN A 333 27.81 17.70 -16.65
C ASN A 333 27.82 16.29 -16.06
N LEU A 334 26.83 15.48 -16.43
CA LEU A 334 26.72 14.09 -15.97
C LEU A 334 25.76 13.33 -16.89
N LYS A 335 26.17 12.14 -17.34
CA LYS A 335 25.26 11.13 -17.88
C LYS A 335 25.10 10.06 -16.83
N ARG A 336 23.87 9.81 -16.38
CA ARG A 336 23.62 8.79 -15.35
C ARG A 336 22.56 7.79 -15.78
N TYR A 337 22.62 6.62 -15.18
CA TYR A 337 21.48 5.71 -15.09
C TYR A 337 21.22 5.30 -13.65
N CYS A 338 19.99 4.90 -13.36
CA CYS A 338 19.58 4.36 -12.06
C CYS A 338 18.45 3.34 -12.25
N ILE A 339 18.55 2.18 -11.63
CA ILE A 339 17.50 1.16 -11.62
C ILE A 339 17.16 0.92 -10.14
N GLU A 340 16.04 1.47 -9.69
CA GLU A 340 15.63 1.44 -8.28
C GLU A 340 14.11 1.35 -8.10
N ARG A 341 13.70 1.04 -6.87
CA ARG A 341 12.29 0.98 -6.48
C ARG A 341 11.75 2.39 -6.27
N VAL A 342 10.56 2.63 -6.79
CA VAL A 342 9.73 3.81 -6.50
C VAL A 342 8.42 3.37 -5.89
N PHE A 343 7.84 4.25 -5.07
CA PHE A 343 6.75 3.87 -4.20
C PHE A 343 5.47 4.63 -4.56
N ARG A 344 4.35 3.94 -4.55
CA ARG A 344 3.01 4.53 -4.67
C ARG A 344 2.24 4.21 -3.39
N PRO A 345 1.56 5.19 -2.78
CA PRO A 345 0.74 4.90 -1.61
C PRO A 345 -0.43 4.01 -1.98
N ARG A 346 -0.98 3.37 -0.96
CA ARG A 346 -2.24 2.64 -1.05
C ARG A 346 -3.33 3.48 -0.40
N LYS A 347 -4.56 3.31 -0.89
CA LYS A 347 -5.74 3.97 -0.31
C LYS A 347 -6.04 3.52 1.13
N LEU A 348 -5.58 2.33 1.49
CA LEU A 348 -5.76 1.75 2.81
C LEU A 348 -4.52 2.05 3.65
N ASP A 349 -4.73 2.58 4.83
CA ASP A 349 -3.68 2.79 5.82
C ASP A 349 -3.15 1.46 6.38
N ARG A 350 -1.93 1.48 6.94
CA ARG A 350 -1.25 0.32 7.56
C ARG A 350 -0.92 -0.81 6.57
N PHE A 351 -0.63 -0.48 5.32
CA PHE A 351 -0.10 -1.42 4.34
C PHE A 351 1.23 -0.94 3.76
N HIS A 352 2.06 -1.88 3.32
CA HIS A 352 3.27 -1.58 2.58
C HIS A 352 2.91 -0.82 1.29
N PRO A 353 3.55 0.35 1.00
CA PRO A 353 3.35 1.06 -0.25
C PRO A 353 3.62 0.16 -1.46
N LYS A 354 2.94 0.37 -2.57
CA LYS A 354 3.21 -0.40 -3.78
C LYS A 354 4.61 -0.05 -4.31
N GLU A 355 5.45 -1.06 -4.43
CA GLU A 355 6.77 -0.94 -5.06
C GLU A 355 6.65 -1.13 -6.57
N LEU A 356 7.41 -0.33 -7.32
CA LEU A 356 7.57 -0.45 -8.77
C LEU A 356 9.05 -0.31 -9.10
N LEU A 357 9.57 -1.13 -10.01
CA LEU A 357 10.94 -0.98 -10.48
C LEU A 357 10.98 0.05 -11.62
N GLU A 358 11.67 1.17 -11.38
CA GLU A 358 11.84 2.24 -12.37
C GLU A 358 13.31 2.27 -12.84
N CYS A 359 13.51 2.39 -14.14
CA CYS A 359 14.82 2.60 -14.73
C CYS A 359 14.90 4.00 -15.31
N ALA A 360 15.78 4.84 -14.78
CA ALA A 360 16.02 6.20 -15.23
C ALA A 360 17.34 6.32 -16.01
N PHE A 361 17.33 7.12 -17.06
CA PHE A 361 18.54 7.56 -17.77
C PHE A 361 18.46 9.08 -17.97
N ASP A 362 19.48 9.81 -17.55
CA ASP A 362 19.50 11.27 -17.55
C ASP A 362 20.82 11.83 -18.08
N ILE A 363 20.72 12.95 -18.79
CA ILE A 363 21.85 13.75 -19.26
C ILE A 363 21.69 15.16 -18.68
N VAL A 364 22.68 15.57 -17.88
CA VAL A 364 22.85 16.92 -17.34
C VAL A 364 23.99 17.58 -18.10
N THR A 365 23.79 18.81 -18.58
CA THR A 365 24.84 19.58 -19.25
C THR A 365 24.74 21.08 -18.99
N SER A 366 25.89 21.74 -18.93
CA SER A 366 25.99 23.21 -18.86
C SER A 366 25.68 23.90 -20.19
N THR A 367 25.60 23.15 -21.29
CA THR A 367 25.35 23.71 -22.62
C THR A 367 23.88 24.12 -22.73
N THR A 368 23.62 25.42 -22.81
CA THR A 368 22.28 25.95 -23.07
C THR A 368 21.96 25.85 -24.56
N ASN A 369 20.69 25.59 -24.91
CA ASN A 369 20.18 25.58 -26.29
C ASN A 369 20.65 24.45 -27.22
N SER A 370 21.09 23.31 -26.69
CA SER A 370 21.38 22.12 -27.53
C SER A 370 20.23 21.12 -27.50
N SER A 371 19.70 20.73 -28.66
CA SER A 371 18.70 19.65 -28.77
C SER A 371 19.32 18.24 -28.85
N LEU A 372 20.65 18.15 -28.90
CA LEU A 372 21.37 16.88 -29.02
C LEU A 372 21.18 15.94 -27.82
N PRO A 373 21.22 16.38 -26.55
CA PRO A 373 20.94 15.50 -25.41
C PRO A 373 19.54 14.86 -25.50
N THR A 374 18.54 15.61 -25.98
CA THR A 374 17.20 15.09 -26.22
C THR A 374 17.21 13.96 -27.24
N ALA A 375 17.90 14.18 -28.37
CA ALA A 375 18.01 13.18 -29.42
C ALA A 375 18.78 11.93 -28.95
N GLU A 376 19.84 12.10 -28.16
CA GLU A 376 20.65 11.00 -27.60
C GLU A 376 19.83 10.14 -26.62
N VAL A 377 19.05 10.75 -25.73
CA VAL A 377 18.18 9.99 -24.80
C VAL A 377 17.14 9.18 -25.58
N ILE A 378 16.49 9.78 -26.57
CA ILE A 378 15.50 9.08 -27.41
C ILE A 378 16.18 7.94 -28.20
N TYR A 379 17.37 8.18 -28.75
CA TYR A 379 18.14 7.16 -29.47
C TYR A 379 18.56 5.99 -28.57
N THR A 380 18.94 6.27 -27.33
CA THR A 380 19.27 5.24 -26.33
C THR A 380 18.09 4.29 -26.09
N ILE A 381 16.86 4.83 -26.02
CA ILE A 381 15.65 3.99 -25.91
C ILE A 381 15.38 3.20 -27.19
N TYR A 382 15.62 3.81 -28.36
CA TYR A 382 15.52 3.11 -29.63
C TYR A 382 16.48 1.91 -29.67
N GLU A 383 17.74 2.06 -29.23
CA GLU A 383 18.68 0.93 -29.13
C GLU A 383 18.19 -0.16 -28.18
N ILE A 384 17.58 0.19 -27.03
CA ILE A 384 16.96 -0.79 -26.14
C ILE A 384 15.88 -1.58 -26.87
N ILE A 385 15.01 -0.92 -27.64
CA ILE A 385 13.98 -1.60 -28.45
C ILE A 385 14.61 -2.52 -29.49
N GLN A 386 15.71 -2.11 -30.13
CA GLN A 386 16.41 -2.95 -31.11
C GLN A 386 17.11 -4.15 -30.47
N GLU A 387 17.62 -4.05 -29.23
CA GLU A 387 18.32 -5.17 -28.59
C GLU A 387 17.37 -6.31 -28.19
N PHE A 388 16.07 -6.05 -28.02
CA PHE A 388 15.06 -7.06 -27.65
C PHE A 388 14.09 -7.35 -28.81
N PRO A 389 14.17 -8.52 -29.47
CA PRO A 389 13.28 -8.89 -30.57
C PRO A 389 11.78 -8.77 -30.22
N ALA A 390 11.40 -9.18 -28.99
CA ALA A 390 10.04 -9.06 -28.47
C ALA A 390 9.47 -7.63 -28.46
N LEU A 391 10.34 -6.61 -28.44
CA LEU A 391 9.93 -5.21 -28.49
C LEU A 391 9.84 -4.71 -29.93
N GLN A 392 10.67 -5.22 -30.84
CA GLN A 392 10.64 -4.84 -32.25
C GLN A 392 9.29 -5.20 -32.90
N GLU A 393 8.75 -6.38 -32.58
CA GLU A 393 7.45 -6.86 -33.07
C GLU A 393 6.25 -5.98 -32.65
N ARG A 394 6.40 -5.19 -31.58
CA ARG A 394 5.33 -4.34 -31.03
C ARG A 394 5.13 -3.03 -31.79
N ASN A 395 5.97 -2.71 -32.78
CA ASN A 395 5.85 -1.52 -33.64
C ASN A 395 5.67 -0.21 -32.84
N TYR A 396 6.62 0.10 -31.96
CA TYR A 396 6.59 1.34 -31.17
C TYR A 396 6.66 2.60 -32.07
N SER A 397 5.91 3.64 -31.70
CA SER A 397 6.02 5.00 -32.23
C SER A 397 6.53 5.95 -31.15
N ILE A 398 7.25 7.00 -31.55
CA ILE A 398 7.76 8.06 -30.68
C ILE A 398 6.81 9.24 -30.77
N TYR A 399 6.11 9.55 -29.68
CA TYR A 399 5.24 10.71 -29.59
C TYR A 399 6.00 11.86 -28.94
N LEU A 400 6.04 13.01 -29.61
CA LEU A 400 6.70 14.23 -29.13
C LEU A 400 5.67 15.34 -28.91
N ASN A 401 5.94 16.18 -27.92
CA ASN A 401 5.28 17.47 -27.72
C ASN A 401 6.22 18.42 -26.98
N HIS A 402 5.80 19.65 -26.76
CA HIS A 402 6.58 20.67 -26.07
C HIS A 402 5.74 21.39 -25.02
N THR A 403 6.25 21.60 -23.81
CA THR A 403 5.47 22.21 -22.71
C THR A 403 4.99 23.63 -23.05
N MET A 404 5.82 24.43 -23.73
CA MET A 404 5.44 25.76 -24.21
C MET A 404 4.36 25.72 -25.31
N LEU A 405 4.38 24.70 -26.18
CA LEU A 405 3.35 24.53 -27.21
C LEU A 405 2.02 24.14 -26.56
N LEU A 406 2.06 23.21 -25.60
CA LEU A 406 0.89 22.85 -24.81
C LEU A 406 0.33 24.07 -24.06
N LYS A 407 1.18 24.87 -23.38
CA LYS A 407 0.78 26.13 -22.75
C LYS A 407 0.11 27.09 -23.74
N ALA A 408 0.68 27.24 -24.94
CA ALA A 408 0.13 28.09 -25.99
C ALA A 408 -1.27 27.66 -26.42
N VAL A 409 -1.49 26.35 -26.60
CA VAL A 409 -2.82 25.77 -26.92
C VAL A 409 -3.83 26.12 -25.82
N LEU A 410 -3.47 25.94 -24.54
CA LEU A 410 -4.38 26.22 -23.42
C LEU A 410 -4.76 27.71 -23.35
N LEU A 411 -3.78 28.61 -23.49
CA LEU A 411 -4.01 30.06 -23.49
C LEU A 411 -4.84 30.52 -24.69
N HIS A 412 -4.64 29.91 -25.86
CA HIS A 412 -5.46 30.16 -27.05
C HIS A 412 -6.91 29.70 -26.85
N CYS A 413 -7.11 28.58 -26.16
CA CYS A 413 -8.45 28.10 -25.81
C CYS A 413 -9.16 28.97 -24.74
N GLY A 414 -8.50 29.99 -24.20
CA GLY A 414 -9.09 30.92 -23.22
C GLY A 414 -8.95 30.48 -21.77
N ILE A 415 -8.03 29.55 -21.48
CA ILE A 415 -7.76 29.09 -20.12
C ILE A 415 -6.84 30.12 -19.42
N PRO A 416 -7.23 30.65 -18.25
CA PRO A 416 -6.40 31.56 -17.47
C PRO A 416 -5.08 30.93 -16.99
N GLU A 417 -4.03 31.76 -16.85
CA GLU A 417 -2.69 31.29 -16.49
C GLU A 417 -2.61 30.69 -15.07
N ASP A 418 -3.35 31.26 -14.12
CA ASP A 418 -3.50 30.80 -12.74
C ASP A 418 -4.14 29.41 -12.62
N LYS A 419 -4.90 28.99 -13.64
CA LYS A 419 -5.59 27.68 -13.66
C LYS A 419 -4.82 26.59 -14.40
N LEU A 420 -3.69 26.90 -15.04
CA LEU A 420 -2.96 25.95 -15.89
C LEU A 420 -2.51 24.71 -15.13
N SER A 421 -2.02 24.84 -13.89
CA SER A 421 -1.57 23.71 -13.07
C SER A 421 -2.66 22.67 -12.88
N GLN A 422 -3.87 23.09 -12.53
CA GLN A 422 -5.03 22.22 -12.33
C GLN A 422 -5.48 21.58 -13.64
N VAL A 423 -5.45 22.35 -14.73
CA VAL A 423 -5.78 21.87 -16.09
C VAL A 423 -4.81 20.78 -16.55
N TYR A 424 -3.50 20.94 -16.33
CA TYR A 424 -2.52 19.90 -16.67
C TYR A 424 -2.81 18.58 -15.96
N ILE A 425 -3.26 18.62 -14.70
CA ILE A 425 -3.60 17.44 -13.92
C ILE A 425 -4.85 16.77 -14.48
N ILE A 426 -5.91 17.54 -14.76
CA ILE A 426 -7.14 17.03 -15.37
C ILE A 426 -6.84 16.36 -16.73
N LEU A 427 -6.02 17.01 -17.57
CA LEU A 427 -5.64 16.45 -18.86
C LEU A 427 -4.77 15.21 -18.73
N TYR A 428 -3.85 15.16 -17.76
CA TYR A 428 -3.05 13.96 -17.50
C TYR A 428 -3.93 12.77 -17.08
N ASP A 429 -4.88 13.00 -16.17
CA ASP A 429 -5.82 11.97 -15.74
C ASP A 429 -6.78 11.54 -16.87
N ALA A 430 -7.14 12.45 -17.79
CA ALA A 430 -7.90 12.14 -18.99
C ALA A 430 -7.11 11.24 -19.96
N VAL A 431 -5.85 11.59 -20.25
CA VAL A 431 -4.96 10.83 -21.16
C VAL A 431 -4.60 9.46 -20.58
N THR A 432 -4.56 9.33 -19.25
CA THR A 432 -4.30 8.05 -18.56
C THR A 432 -5.57 7.21 -18.31
N GLU A 433 -6.71 7.60 -18.91
CA GLU A 433 -8.02 6.94 -18.77
C GLU A 433 -8.52 6.80 -17.32
N LYS A 434 -8.00 7.62 -16.39
CA LYS A 434 -8.49 7.67 -15.01
C LYS A 434 -9.80 8.43 -14.88
N LEU A 435 -10.05 9.35 -15.80
CA LEU A 435 -11.29 10.13 -15.88
C LEU A 435 -11.98 9.85 -17.20
N THR A 436 -13.29 9.64 -17.13
CA THR A 436 -14.18 9.62 -18.29
C THR A 436 -14.31 11.02 -18.88
N ARG A 437 -14.68 11.12 -20.16
CA ARG A 437 -14.92 12.41 -20.83
C ARG A 437 -15.91 13.30 -20.06
N ARG A 438 -16.96 12.72 -19.47
CA ARG A 438 -17.96 13.44 -18.66
C ARG A 438 -17.36 14.00 -17.36
N GLU A 439 -16.52 13.23 -16.68
CA GLU A 439 -15.84 13.68 -15.46
C GLU A 439 -14.82 14.78 -15.76
N VAL A 440 -14.12 14.67 -16.89
CA VAL A 440 -13.22 15.72 -17.39
C VAL A 440 -13.99 17.01 -17.63
N GLU A 441 -15.10 16.95 -18.37
CA GLU A 441 -15.98 18.10 -18.63
C GLU A 441 -16.52 18.70 -17.32
N ALA A 442 -16.96 17.88 -16.36
CA ALA A 442 -17.42 18.35 -15.05
C ALA A 442 -16.31 19.07 -14.25
N LYS A 443 -15.10 18.51 -14.21
CA LYS A 443 -13.95 19.17 -13.54
C LYS A 443 -13.59 20.49 -14.19
N PHE A 444 -13.66 20.59 -15.52
CA PHE A 444 -13.43 21.85 -16.23
C PHE A 444 -14.54 22.88 -16.01
N CYS A 445 -15.81 22.46 -15.88
CA CYS A 445 -16.92 23.34 -15.48
C CYS A 445 -16.69 23.92 -14.08
N ASN A 446 -16.17 23.13 -13.13
CA ASN A 446 -15.82 23.62 -11.78
C ASN A 446 -14.71 24.69 -11.81
N LEU A 447 -13.89 24.71 -12.87
CA LEU A 447 -12.90 25.76 -13.11
C LEU A 447 -13.49 27.00 -13.81
N SER A 448 -14.81 27.09 -13.95
CA SER A 448 -15.53 28.17 -14.63
C SER A 448 -15.10 28.35 -16.10
N LEU A 449 -14.71 27.27 -16.77
CA LEU A 449 -14.34 27.30 -18.20
C LEU A 449 -15.58 27.08 -19.07
N SER A 450 -15.71 27.87 -20.14
CA SER A 450 -16.87 27.77 -21.03
C SER A 450 -16.85 26.50 -21.91
N PRO A 451 -18.01 25.90 -22.24
CA PRO A 451 -18.08 24.74 -23.14
C PRO A 451 -17.41 24.97 -24.50
N ASN A 452 -17.49 26.21 -25.02
CA ASN A 452 -16.81 26.61 -26.26
C ASN A 452 -15.28 26.55 -26.16
N SER A 453 -14.73 26.80 -24.97
CA SER A 453 -13.29 26.68 -24.71
C SER A 453 -12.85 25.22 -24.69
N LEU A 454 -13.68 24.33 -24.14
CA LEU A 454 -13.43 22.88 -24.15
C LEU A 454 -13.54 22.28 -25.56
N CYS A 455 -14.55 22.67 -26.34
CA CYS A 455 -14.69 22.22 -27.72
C CYS A 455 -13.46 22.61 -28.56
N ARG A 456 -12.97 23.85 -28.40
CA ARG A 456 -11.72 24.30 -29.03
C ARG A 456 -10.51 23.50 -28.56
N LEU A 457 -10.43 23.20 -27.26
CA LEU A 457 -9.33 22.42 -26.68
C LEU A 457 -9.25 21.01 -27.26
N TYR A 458 -10.37 20.28 -27.30
CA TYR A 458 -10.42 18.93 -27.86
C TYR A 458 -9.97 18.90 -29.32
N LYS A 459 -10.35 19.92 -30.12
CA LYS A 459 -9.91 20.03 -31.51
C LYS A 459 -8.39 20.04 -31.66
N PHE A 460 -7.65 20.57 -30.70
CA PHE A 460 -6.18 20.56 -30.71
C PHE A 460 -5.59 19.29 -30.08
N ILE A 461 -6.10 18.87 -28.92
CA ILE A 461 -5.55 17.71 -28.17
C ILE A 461 -5.69 16.40 -28.95
N GLU A 462 -6.72 16.26 -29.78
CA GLU A 462 -6.92 15.06 -30.60
C GLU A 462 -5.99 14.98 -31.83
N GLN A 463 -5.25 16.05 -32.14
CA GLN A 463 -4.37 16.11 -33.31
C GLN A 463 -3.05 15.41 -33.05
N LYS A 464 -2.73 14.46 -33.95
CA LYS A 464 -1.45 13.77 -34.00
C LYS A 464 -1.05 13.53 -35.45
N GLY A 465 0.23 13.62 -35.76
CA GLY A 465 0.73 13.41 -37.12
C GLY A 465 2.16 13.89 -37.30
N ASP A 466 2.61 13.90 -38.55
CA ASP A 466 3.89 14.50 -38.89
C ASP A 466 3.86 16.01 -38.66
N LEU A 467 5.02 16.59 -38.37
CA LEU A 467 5.12 18.01 -38.05
C LEU A 467 4.62 18.90 -39.22
N GLN A 468 4.86 18.47 -40.45
CA GLN A 468 4.42 19.19 -41.65
C GLN A 468 2.89 19.25 -41.75
N ASP A 469 2.20 18.15 -41.47
CA ASP A 469 0.74 18.05 -41.53
C ASP A 469 0.04 18.90 -40.47
N LEU A 470 0.69 19.05 -39.30
CA LEU A 470 0.16 19.83 -38.18
C LEU A 470 0.51 21.31 -38.25
N THR A 471 1.48 21.69 -39.08
CA THR A 471 1.93 23.08 -39.23
C THR A 471 0.78 24.07 -39.52
N PRO A 472 -0.21 23.78 -40.39
CA PRO A 472 -1.37 24.66 -40.60
C PRO A 472 -2.21 24.87 -39.33
N THR A 473 -2.46 23.79 -38.60
CA THR A 473 -3.22 23.82 -37.33
C THR A 473 -2.47 24.61 -36.27
N ILE A 474 -1.16 24.41 -36.14
CA ILE A 474 -0.32 25.14 -35.18
C ILE A 474 -0.19 26.62 -35.59
N ASN A 475 -0.06 26.93 -36.88
CA ASN A 475 0.00 28.31 -37.38
C ASN A 475 -1.29 29.09 -37.13
N SER A 476 -2.44 28.42 -36.96
CA SER A 476 -3.68 29.08 -36.55
C SER A 476 -3.57 29.75 -35.17
N LEU A 477 -2.69 29.23 -34.28
CA LEU A 477 -2.44 29.79 -32.94
C LEU A 477 -1.69 31.12 -32.97
N ILE A 478 -0.92 31.38 -34.04
CA ILE A 478 -0.06 32.56 -34.20
C ILE A 478 -0.89 33.81 -34.54
N LYS A 479 -2.05 33.65 -35.19
CA LYS A 479 -2.82 34.74 -35.79
C LYS A 479 -3.54 35.67 -34.80
N GLN A 480 -3.67 35.30 -33.52
CA GLN A 480 -4.60 35.99 -32.59
C GLN A 480 -3.96 36.71 -31.39
N LYS A 481 -2.79 36.31 -30.89
CA LYS A 481 -2.14 36.90 -29.69
C LYS A 481 -0.61 36.87 -29.77
N THR A 482 0.04 38.00 -29.48
CA THR A 482 1.50 38.17 -29.61
C THR A 482 2.32 37.26 -28.67
N GLY A 483 1.90 37.09 -27.42
CA GLY A 483 2.59 36.20 -26.46
C GLY A 483 2.45 34.70 -26.79
N VAL A 484 1.28 34.26 -27.28
CA VAL A 484 1.04 32.88 -27.71
C VAL A 484 1.91 32.53 -28.92
N ALA A 485 2.04 33.47 -29.87
CA ALA A 485 2.89 33.30 -31.04
C ALA A 485 4.36 33.02 -30.69
N GLN A 486 4.91 33.67 -29.64
CA GLN A 486 6.29 33.43 -29.21
C GLN A 486 6.45 32.00 -28.65
N LEU A 487 5.54 31.56 -27.78
CA LEU A 487 5.56 30.21 -27.20
C LEU A 487 5.49 29.12 -28.29
N VAL A 488 4.65 29.33 -29.30
CA VAL A 488 4.53 28.42 -30.45
C VAL A 488 5.82 28.38 -31.26
N LYS A 489 6.40 29.53 -31.60
CA LYS A 489 7.66 29.61 -32.37
C LYS A 489 8.82 28.89 -31.67
N TYR A 490 8.97 29.08 -30.35
CA TYR A 490 9.99 28.37 -29.59
C TYR A 490 9.75 26.86 -29.57
N GLY A 491 8.53 26.43 -29.22
CA GLY A 491 8.22 24.99 -29.16
C GLY A 491 8.37 24.29 -30.51
N LEU A 492 7.98 24.93 -31.61
CA LEU A 492 8.16 24.40 -32.96
C LEU A 492 9.63 24.27 -33.34
N LYS A 493 10.44 25.31 -33.09
CA LYS A 493 11.87 25.30 -33.42
C LYS A 493 12.59 24.11 -32.77
N ASP A 494 12.35 23.88 -31.47
CA ASP A 494 12.97 22.77 -30.73
C ASP A 494 12.48 21.40 -31.27
N LEU A 495 11.19 21.28 -31.61
CA LEU A 495 10.64 20.06 -32.21
C LEU A 495 11.24 19.77 -33.59
N GLU A 496 11.38 20.78 -34.46
CA GLU A 496 12.02 20.66 -35.77
C GLU A 496 13.48 20.19 -35.65
N GLU A 497 14.23 20.80 -34.72
CA GLU A 497 15.63 20.46 -34.47
C GLU A 497 15.76 19.01 -33.99
N VAL A 498 14.97 18.59 -33.00
CA VAL A 498 14.99 17.21 -32.51
C VAL A 498 14.59 16.23 -33.61
N VAL A 499 13.48 16.45 -34.33
CA VAL A 499 13.07 15.57 -35.42
C VAL A 499 14.17 15.45 -36.49
N GLY A 500 14.85 16.56 -36.81
CA GLY A 500 16.00 16.56 -37.72
C GLY A 500 17.18 15.74 -37.20
N LEU A 501 17.51 15.84 -35.91
CA LEU A 501 18.56 15.05 -35.28
C LEU A 501 18.22 13.55 -35.20
N LEU A 502 16.98 13.19 -34.88
CA LEU A 502 16.52 11.79 -34.84
C LEU A 502 16.64 11.12 -36.21
N LYS A 503 16.35 11.85 -37.30
CA LYS A 503 16.57 11.38 -38.67
C LYS A 503 18.05 11.16 -38.97
N LYS A 504 18.93 12.08 -38.54
CA LYS A 504 20.40 11.95 -38.72
C LYS A 504 20.98 10.79 -37.93
N LEU A 505 20.41 10.47 -36.76
CA LEU A 505 20.77 9.30 -35.96
C LEU A 505 20.24 7.97 -36.54
N GLY A 506 19.47 8.01 -37.63
CA GLY A 506 19.01 6.81 -38.33
C GLY A 506 17.88 6.07 -37.60
N ILE A 507 17.07 6.76 -36.79
CA ILE A 507 15.92 6.13 -36.13
C ILE A 507 14.90 5.70 -37.17
N LYS A 508 14.55 4.40 -37.15
CA LYS A 508 13.57 3.78 -38.05
C LYS A 508 12.14 3.83 -37.53
N LEU A 509 11.94 4.12 -36.24
CA LEU A 509 10.61 4.23 -35.64
C LEU A 509 9.87 5.48 -36.15
N GLN A 510 8.55 5.39 -36.24
CA GLN A 510 7.72 6.54 -36.60
C GLN A 510 7.79 7.61 -35.50
N VAL A 511 8.14 8.84 -35.86
CA VAL A 511 8.18 9.99 -34.96
C VAL A 511 6.99 10.89 -35.26
N LEU A 512 6.04 10.99 -34.32
CA LEU A 512 4.81 11.77 -34.47
C LEU A 512 4.76 12.90 -33.45
N ILE A 513 4.26 14.06 -33.86
CA ILE A 513 3.92 15.15 -32.96
C ILE A 513 2.49 14.91 -32.45
N ASN A 514 2.29 14.95 -31.14
CA ASN A 514 0.99 14.79 -30.50
C ASN A 514 0.72 16.01 -29.61
N LEU A 515 -0.16 16.92 -30.05
CA LEU A 515 -0.45 18.15 -29.33
C LEU A 515 -1.14 17.91 -27.98
N GLY A 516 -1.83 16.77 -27.86
CA GLY A 516 -2.48 16.31 -26.64
C GLY A 516 -1.61 15.52 -25.68
N LEU A 517 -0.32 15.32 -25.98
CA LEU A 517 0.58 14.61 -25.08
C LEU A 517 0.82 15.47 -23.82
N VAL A 518 0.30 15.00 -22.69
CA VAL A 518 0.49 15.58 -21.36
C VAL A 518 1.20 14.56 -20.47
N TYR A 519 2.40 14.87 -20.01
CA TYR A 519 3.18 13.98 -19.14
C TYR A 519 3.95 14.77 -18.09
N LYS A 520 3.57 14.60 -16.81
CA LYS A 520 4.20 15.23 -15.63
C LYS A 520 4.69 16.66 -15.91
N VAL A 521 3.83 17.52 -16.44
CA VAL A 521 4.23 18.83 -17.00
C VAL A 521 4.89 19.73 -15.94
N GLN A 522 4.49 19.61 -14.67
CA GLN A 522 5.09 20.33 -13.54
C GLN A 522 6.59 20.00 -13.33
N GLN A 523 7.03 18.82 -13.79
CA GLN A 523 8.44 18.39 -13.70
C GLN A 523 9.24 18.70 -14.97
N HIS A 524 8.62 19.19 -16.05
CA HIS A 524 9.24 19.33 -17.36
C HIS A 524 9.22 20.77 -17.86
N SER A 525 10.24 21.14 -18.63
CA SER A 525 10.40 22.47 -19.21
C SER A 525 11.06 22.37 -20.59
N GLY A 526 10.29 21.94 -21.59
CA GLY A 526 10.77 21.78 -22.97
C GLY A 526 10.06 20.64 -23.68
N ILE A 527 10.81 19.87 -24.46
CA ILE A 527 10.32 18.66 -25.14
C ILE A 527 9.93 17.60 -24.10
N ILE A 528 8.78 16.99 -24.34
CA ILE A 528 8.28 15.79 -23.67
C ILE A 528 8.03 14.71 -24.72
N PHE A 529 8.29 13.46 -24.36
CA PHE A 529 8.18 12.34 -25.28
C PHE A 529 7.73 11.04 -24.63
N GLN A 530 7.12 10.17 -25.42
CA GLN A 530 6.70 8.83 -25.02
C GLN A 530 6.92 7.82 -26.14
N PHE A 531 7.30 6.60 -25.77
CA PHE A 531 7.36 5.44 -26.65
C PHE A 531 6.08 4.62 -26.47
N VAL A 532 5.23 4.60 -27.49
CA VAL A 532 3.89 4.03 -27.42
C VAL A 532 3.71 2.94 -28.47
N ALA A 533 3.24 1.77 -28.05
CA ALA A 533 2.78 0.69 -28.93
C ALA A 533 1.28 0.44 -28.71
N PHE A 534 0.56 -0.03 -29.72
CA PHE A 534 -0.84 -0.43 -29.60
C PHE A 534 -0.96 -1.95 -29.65
N ILE A 535 -1.24 -2.56 -28.50
CA ILE A 535 -1.32 -4.02 -28.37
C ILE A 535 -2.80 -4.44 -28.42
N LYS A 536 -3.14 -5.38 -29.29
CA LYS A 536 -4.48 -5.98 -29.34
C LYS A 536 -4.65 -6.94 -28.16
N ARG A 537 -5.56 -6.65 -27.24
CA ARG A 537 -5.97 -7.56 -26.15
C ARG A 537 -7.48 -7.72 -26.16
N ARG A 538 -7.97 -8.97 -26.24
CA ARG A 538 -9.40 -9.33 -26.12
C ARG A 538 -10.33 -8.37 -26.91
N GLN A 539 -10.09 -8.21 -28.21
CA GLN A 539 -10.84 -7.35 -29.16
C GLN A 539 -10.61 -5.82 -29.07
N ARG A 540 -9.87 -5.29 -28.09
CA ARG A 540 -9.56 -3.83 -27.99
C ARG A 540 -8.07 -3.57 -28.15
N ALA A 541 -7.70 -2.53 -28.90
CA ALA A 541 -6.33 -2.03 -28.93
C ALA A 541 -6.07 -1.20 -27.66
N ILE A 542 -5.06 -1.57 -26.89
CA ILE A 542 -4.65 -0.87 -25.67
C ILE A 542 -3.29 -0.22 -25.94
N SER A 543 -3.15 1.06 -25.59
CA SER A 543 -1.87 1.75 -25.67
C SER A 543 -0.95 1.30 -24.53
N GLU A 544 0.27 0.91 -24.89
CA GLU A 544 1.31 0.54 -23.95
C GLU A 544 2.47 1.55 -24.05
N ILE A 545 2.73 2.27 -22.96
CA ILE A 545 3.87 3.19 -22.85
C ILE A 545 5.08 2.43 -22.32
N LEU A 546 6.14 2.29 -23.10
CA LEU A 546 7.39 1.62 -22.68
C LEU A 546 8.28 2.57 -21.87
N ALA A 547 8.46 3.78 -22.37
CA ALA A 547 9.31 4.80 -21.79
C ALA A 547 8.68 6.19 -21.97
N ALA A 548 8.90 7.08 -21.01
CA ALA A 548 8.41 8.45 -21.04
C ALA A 548 9.44 9.40 -20.43
N GLY A 549 9.64 10.54 -21.05
CA GLY A 549 10.72 11.45 -20.67
C GLY A 549 10.54 12.87 -21.18
N GLY A 550 11.55 13.67 -20.93
CA GLY A 550 11.63 15.04 -21.44
C GLY A 550 12.61 15.91 -20.67
N ARG A 551 12.73 17.16 -21.12
CA ARG A 551 13.62 18.18 -20.54
C ARG A 551 13.03 18.75 -19.25
N TYR A 552 13.86 19.02 -18.24
CA TYR A 552 13.44 19.46 -16.90
C TYR A 552 14.35 20.53 -16.27
N ASP A 553 14.92 21.40 -17.09
CA ASP A 553 15.80 22.51 -16.70
C ASP A 553 15.28 23.34 -15.52
N LEU A 554 13.97 23.63 -15.47
CA LEU A 554 13.35 24.45 -14.42
C LEU A 554 13.16 23.71 -13.08
N LEU A 555 13.40 22.40 -13.01
CA LEU A 555 13.26 21.61 -11.79
C LEU A 555 14.49 21.75 -10.88
N ILE A 556 15.69 21.87 -11.46
CA ILE A 556 16.96 21.92 -10.71
C ILE A 556 17.06 23.19 -9.84
N PRO A 557 16.75 24.40 -10.33
CA PRO A 557 16.79 25.63 -9.53
C PRO A 557 15.95 25.58 -8.25
N GLN A 558 14.83 24.85 -8.26
CA GLN A 558 13.91 24.76 -7.11
C GLN A 558 14.56 24.12 -5.87
N PHE A 559 15.67 23.41 -6.05
CA PHE A 559 16.38 22.72 -4.98
C PHE A 559 17.70 23.38 -4.56
N ARG A 560 18.03 24.54 -5.16
CA ARG A 560 19.22 25.29 -4.78
C ARG A 560 19.04 25.97 -3.42
N GLY A 561 20.14 26.05 -2.68
CA GLY A 561 20.16 26.84 -1.45
C GLY A 561 20.04 28.35 -1.74
N PRO A 562 19.57 29.16 -0.78
CA PRO A 562 19.39 30.61 -0.96
C PRO A 562 20.67 31.34 -1.39
N GLN A 563 21.83 30.80 -1.02
CA GLN A 563 23.16 31.37 -1.29
C GLN A 563 23.89 30.69 -2.47
N ALA A 564 23.22 29.79 -3.21
CA ALA A 564 23.87 29.04 -4.28
C ALA A 564 24.19 29.96 -5.47
N LEU A 565 25.47 30.27 -5.66
CA LEU A 565 26.02 31.01 -6.79
C LEU A 565 26.58 30.05 -7.83
N GLY A 566 26.28 30.25 -9.10
CA GLY A 566 26.86 29.46 -10.21
C GLY A 566 25.87 29.13 -11.33
N PRO A 567 26.36 28.65 -12.48
CA PRO A 567 25.53 28.36 -13.65
C PRO A 567 24.51 27.25 -13.35
N VAL A 568 23.27 27.40 -13.82
CA VAL A 568 22.25 26.35 -13.75
C VAL A 568 22.41 25.44 -14.95
N PRO A 569 22.65 24.13 -14.76
CA PRO A 569 22.71 23.19 -15.86
C PRO A 569 21.30 22.95 -16.46
N THR A 570 21.28 22.53 -17.71
CA THR A 570 20.09 21.94 -18.34
C THR A 570 20.09 20.43 -18.12
N ALA A 571 18.91 19.81 -18.13
CA ALA A 571 18.80 18.39 -17.91
C ALA A 571 17.62 17.77 -18.67
N ILE A 572 17.85 16.55 -19.14
CA ILE A 572 16.84 15.73 -19.80
C ILE A 572 16.97 14.29 -19.33
N GLY A 573 15.86 13.58 -19.27
CA GLY A 573 15.89 12.18 -18.93
C GLY A 573 14.59 11.46 -19.22
N VAL A 574 14.65 10.15 -19.03
CA VAL A 574 13.62 9.20 -19.38
C VAL A 574 13.46 8.16 -18.28
N SER A 575 12.21 7.78 -18.02
CA SER A 575 11.84 6.67 -17.17
C SER A 575 11.36 5.51 -18.05
N ILE A 576 11.88 4.31 -17.81
CA ILE A 576 11.65 3.09 -18.59
C ILE A 576 10.99 2.04 -17.70
N ALA A 577 9.93 1.41 -18.21
CA ALA A 577 9.20 0.35 -17.51
C ALA A 577 9.86 -1.03 -17.74
N ILE A 578 10.84 -1.37 -16.90
CA ILE A 578 11.59 -2.65 -16.98
C ILE A 578 10.67 -3.87 -16.92
N ASP A 579 9.62 -3.80 -16.10
CA ASP A 579 8.65 -4.90 -15.96
C ASP A 579 7.94 -5.22 -17.28
N LYS A 580 7.70 -4.20 -18.14
CA LYS A 580 7.08 -4.41 -19.45
C LYS A 580 8.03 -5.09 -20.42
N ILE A 581 9.32 -4.76 -20.37
CA ILE A 581 10.36 -5.42 -21.18
C ILE A 581 10.49 -6.87 -20.73
N SER A 582 10.62 -7.09 -19.42
CA SER A 582 10.71 -8.43 -18.83
C SER A 582 9.49 -9.29 -19.21
N ALA A 583 8.28 -8.74 -19.10
CA ALA A 583 7.06 -9.43 -19.53
C ALA A 583 7.01 -9.68 -21.04
N ALA A 584 7.55 -8.79 -21.88
CA ALA A 584 7.62 -9.01 -23.32
C ALA A 584 8.54 -10.18 -23.66
N VAL A 585 9.74 -10.21 -23.08
CA VAL A 585 10.72 -11.28 -23.34
C VAL A 585 10.26 -12.63 -22.77
N LEU A 586 9.56 -12.65 -21.62
CA LEU A 586 8.99 -13.88 -21.06
C LEU A 586 7.93 -14.54 -21.94
N ASN A 587 7.20 -13.75 -22.74
CA ASN A 587 6.08 -14.20 -23.56
C ASN A 587 6.47 -14.47 -25.02
N MET A 588 7.77 -14.47 -25.35
CA MET A 588 8.23 -14.86 -26.69
C MET A 588 7.88 -16.33 -26.99
N GLU A 589 7.56 -16.62 -28.24
CA GLU A 589 7.25 -17.98 -28.72
C GLU A 589 8.43 -18.94 -28.50
N GLU A 590 9.64 -18.47 -28.80
CA GLU A 590 10.89 -19.16 -28.44
C GLU A 590 11.40 -18.66 -27.08
N PRO A 591 11.41 -19.50 -26.04
CA PRO A 591 11.85 -19.08 -24.72
C PRO A 591 13.37 -18.83 -24.72
N VAL A 592 13.77 -17.60 -24.36
CA VAL A 592 15.18 -17.29 -24.13
C VAL A 592 15.70 -18.17 -22.99
N SER A 593 16.69 -19.01 -23.27
CA SER A 593 17.37 -19.81 -22.25
C SER A 593 18.34 -18.93 -21.47
N ILE A 594 18.03 -18.66 -20.21
CA ILE A 594 18.83 -17.82 -19.33
C ILE A 594 19.40 -18.69 -18.21
N SER A 595 20.69 -18.96 -18.30
CA SER A 595 21.42 -19.66 -17.26
C SER A 595 21.92 -18.69 -16.18
N SER A 596 22.04 -19.16 -14.93
CA SER A 596 22.69 -18.44 -13.83
C SER A 596 24.22 -18.50 -13.93
N CYS A 597 24.73 -19.51 -14.64
CA CYS A 597 26.14 -19.85 -14.71
C CYS A 597 26.46 -20.45 -16.08
N ASP A 598 27.71 -20.34 -16.50
CA ASP A 598 28.18 -20.94 -17.74
C ASP A 598 28.26 -22.47 -17.63
N LEU A 599 28.51 -22.99 -16.42
CA LEU A 599 28.79 -24.39 -16.15
C LEU A 599 28.09 -24.89 -14.89
N LEU A 600 27.62 -26.13 -14.94
CA LEU A 600 27.16 -26.88 -13.78
C LEU A 600 28.16 -28.02 -13.50
N VAL A 601 28.74 -28.03 -12.31
CA VAL A 601 29.63 -29.08 -11.83
C VAL A 601 28.80 -30.10 -11.05
N VAL A 602 28.79 -31.32 -11.58
CA VAL A 602 27.99 -32.43 -11.06
C VAL A 602 28.92 -33.53 -10.58
N SER A 603 28.78 -33.91 -9.32
CA SER A 603 29.47 -35.08 -8.76
C SER A 603 28.63 -36.33 -9.00
N VAL A 604 29.14 -37.26 -9.82
CA VAL A 604 28.55 -38.59 -9.97
C VAL A 604 29.12 -39.49 -8.87
N GLY A 605 28.29 -39.82 -7.86
CA GLY A 605 28.67 -40.61 -6.69
C GLY A 605 28.97 -39.79 -5.42
N GLN A 606 28.88 -40.43 -4.25
CA GLN A 606 29.02 -39.78 -2.94
C GLN A 606 30.48 -39.48 -2.56
N MET A 607 31.43 -40.26 -3.07
CA MET A 607 32.88 -40.12 -2.78
C MET A 607 33.60 -39.05 -3.62
N SER A 608 32.91 -38.39 -4.55
CA SER A 608 33.49 -37.48 -5.54
C SER A 608 33.25 -35.99 -5.25
N MET A 609 32.52 -35.65 -4.17
CA MET A 609 32.18 -34.25 -3.85
C MET A 609 33.41 -33.38 -3.57
N SER A 610 34.43 -33.90 -2.89
CA SER A 610 35.69 -33.17 -2.65
C SER A 610 36.38 -32.78 -3.95
N ARG A 611 36.29 -33.62 -4.99
CA ARG A 611 36.84 -33.33 -6.30
C ARG A 611 36.01 -32.27 -7.04
N ALA A 612 34.68 -32.36 -6.97
CA ALA A 612 33.79 -31.34 -7.51
C ALA A 612 34.06 -29.96 -6.89
N ILE A 613 34.27 -29.88 -5.57
CA ILE A 613 34.64 -28.65 -4.87
C ILE A 613 35.97 -28.08 -5.41
N ASN A 614 37.01 -28.92 -5.53
CA ASN A 614 38.31 -28.47 -6.05
C ASN A 614 38.22 -27.98 -7.51
N ILE A 615 37.45 -28.68 -8.35
CA ILE A 615 37.22 -28.27 -9.74
C ILE A 615 36.51 -26.92 -9.78
N THR A 616 35.45 -26.75 -9.03
CA THR A 616 34.69 -25.50 -9.02
C THR A 616 35.50 -24.34 -8.46
N GLN A 617 36.32 -24.57 -7.43
CA GLN A 617 37.27 -23.57 -6.95
C GLN A 617 38.24 -23.13 -8.05
N LYS A 618 38.78 -24.07 -8.84
CA LYS A 618 39.64 -23.74 -9.99
C LYS A 618 38.91 -22.90 -11.04
N LEU A 619 37.66 -23.25 -11.36
CA LEU A 619 36.82 -22.49 -12.30
C LEU A 619 36.56 -21.06 -11.81
N TRP A 620 36.17 -20.89 -10.54
CA TRP A 620 35.96 -19.58 -9.93
C TRP A 620 37.23 -18.74 -9.86
N THR A 621 38.38 -19.36 -9.52
CA THR A 621 39.69 -18.68 -9.50
C THR A 621 40.08 -18.17 -10.88
N ALA A 622 39.65 -18.86 -11.94
CA ALA A 622 39.82 -18.44 -13.33
C ALA A 622 38.77 -17.41 -13.81
N GLY A 623 37.84 -16.99 -12.95
CA GLY A 623 36.77 -16.04 -13.28
C GLY A 623 35.62 -16.63 -14.10
N ILE A 624 35.48 -17.96 -14.14
CA ILE A 624 34.42 -18.65 -14.87
C ILE A 624 33.22 -18.85 -13.95
N THR A 625 32.02 -18.53 -14.43
CA THR A 625 30.80 -18.72 -13.62
C THR A 625 30.41 -20.20 -13.62
N ALA A 626 30.42 -20.81 -12.43
CA ALA A 626 30.13 -22.22 -12.25
C ALA A 626 29.28 -22.46 -10.99
N GLU A 627 28.39 -23.44 -11.04
CA GLU A 627 27.53 -23.86 -9.91
C GLU A 627 27.80 -25.32 -9.55
N ILE A 628 27.77 -25.66 -8.26
CA ILE A 628 27.90 -27.05 -7.79
C ILE A 628 26.52 -27.57 -7.42
N MET A 629 26.16 -28.74 -7.94
CA MET A 629 24.91 -29.39 -7.52
C MET A 629 25.10 -30.13 -6.19
N TYR A 630 24.31 -29.75 -5.18
CA TYR A 630 24.40 -30.30 -3.82
C TYR A 630 23.73 -31.67 -3.66
N ASP A 631 22.71 -31.97 -4.47
CA ASP A 631 21.94 -33.21 -4.39
C ASP A 631 22.19 -34.08 -5.62
N TRP A 632 22.86 -35.22 -5.41
CA TRP A 632 23.19 -36.17 -6.48
C TRP A 632 21.96 -36.90 -7.04
N SER A 633 20.83 -36.95 -6.31
CA SER A 633 19.63 -37.67 -6.75
C SER A 633 19.00 -37.06 -8.01
N GLN A 634 19.20 -35.75 -8.21
CA GLN A 634 18.74 -35.00 -9.38
C GLN A 634 19.58 -35.25 -10.63
N VAL A 635 20.75 -35.90 -10.53
CA VAL A 635 21.64 -36.20 -11.67
C VAL A 635 21.02 -37.21 -12.63
N LYS A 636 20.27 -38.19 -12.09
CA LYS A 636 19.72 -39.32 -12.87
C LYS A 636 18.75 -38.89 -13.98
N SER A 637 18.15 -37.71 -13.89
CA SER A 637 17.26 -37.19 -14.94
C SER A 637 18.01 -36.50 -16.08
N PHE A 638 19.23 -35.97 -15.85
CA PHE A 638 20.02 -35.25 -16.85
C PHE A 638 20.73 -36.17 -17.87
N GLU A 639 20.88 -37.46 -17.56
CA GLU A 639 21.55 -38.43 -18.45
C GLU A 639 20.75 -38.74 -19.73
N LYS A 640 19.47 -38.34 -19.83
CA LYS A 640 18.59 -38.73 -20.95
C LYS A 640 18.46 -37.71 -22.09
N GLU A 641 18.96 -36.48 -21.97
CA GLU A 641 18.84 -35.46 -23.03
C GLU A 641 20.21 -35.01 -23.57
N ARG A 642 20.45 -35.31 -24.86
CA ARG A 642 21.53 -34.81 -25.75
C ARG A 642 22.80 -34.31 -25.05
N GLN A 643 23.76 -35.22 -24.83
CA GLN A 643 25.10 -34.85 -24.41
C GLN A 643 26.17 -35.29 -25.42
N THR A 644 27.12 -34.39 -25.68
CA THR A 644 28.42 -34.77 -26.26
C THR A 644 29.38 -34.95 -25.09
N GLU A 645 29.70 -36.20 -24.77
CA GLU A 645 30.65 -36.49 -23.69
C GLU A 645 32.08 -36.20 -24.18
N LYS A 646 32.85 -35.46 -23.37
CA LYS A 646 34.28 -35.26 -23.61
C LYS A 646 35.04 -35.43 -22.31
N ARG A 647 36.04 -36.31 -22.33
CA ARG A 647 36.97 -36.50 -21.21
C ARG A 647 38.08 -35.47 -21.30
N VAL A 648 38.32 -34.78 -20.19
CA VAL A 648 39.32 -33.72 -20.09
C VAL A 648 40.16 -33.98 -18.84
N LEU A 649 41.48 -33.83 -18.96
CA LEU A 649 42.37 -33.90 -17.81
C LEU A 649 42.13 -32.70 -16.90
N GLU A 650 42.28 -32.89 -15.59
CA GLU A 650 42.00 -31.84 -14.61
C GLU A 650 42.96 -30.64 -14.74
N SER A 651 44.19 -30.86 -15.23
CA SER A 651 45.16 -29.81 -15.56
C SER A 651 44.67 -28.89 -16.68
N ASP A 652 43.96 -29.45 -17.65
CA ASP A 652 43.62 -28.78 -18.91
C ASP A 652 42.18 -28.27 -18.91
N LEU A 653 41.45 -28.51 -17.82
CA LEU A 653 40.02 -28.23 -17.71
C LEU A 653 39.71 -26.74 -17.93
N VAL A 654 40.44 -25.85 -17.25
CA VAL A 654 40.21 -24.41 -17.32
C VAL A 654 40.42 -23.90 -18.75
N ASP A 655 41.53 -24.29 -19.38
CA ASP A 655 41.86 -23.89 -20.75
C ASP A 655 40.84 -24.43 -21.76
N HIS A 656 40.42 -25.68 -21.59
CA HIS A 656 39.40 -26.30 -22.44
C HIS A 656 38.06 -25.55 -22.37
N VAL A 657 37.63 -25.23 -21.15
CA VAL A 657 36.38 -24.50 -20.91
C VAL A 657 36.47 -23.08 -21.48
N MET A 658 37.56 -22.36 -21.21
CA MET A 658 37.79 -21.01 -21.75
C MET A 658 37.74 -20.98 -23.27
N GLN A 659 38.32 -21.98 -23.94
CA GLN A 659 38.26 -22.09 -25.38
C GLN A 659 36.82 -22.29 -25.88
N LYS A 660 36.04 -23.17 -25.24
CA LYS A 660 34.63 -23.39 -25.59
C LYS A 660 33.75 -22.17 -25.37
N LEU A 661 33.96 -21.43 -24.28
CA LEU A 661 33.20 -20.21 -23.99
C LEU A 661 33.51 -19.13 -25.02
N ARG A 662 34.78 -18.98 -25.44
CA ARG A 662 35.17 -18.04 -26.50
C ARG A 662 34.54 -18.38 -27.85
N THR A 663 34.50 -19.66 -28.24
CA THR A 663 33.86 -20.07 -29.51
C THR A 663 32.36 -19.80 -29.50
N LYS A 664 31.68 -20.05 -28.37
CA LYS A 664 30.24 -19.78 -28.22
C LYS A 664 29.91 -18.29 -28.34
N VAL A 665 30.74 -17.42 -27.75
CA VAL A 665 30.59 -15.95 -27.85
C VAL A 665 30.80 -15.45 -29.29
N ASN A 666 31.71 -16.07 -30.04
CA ASN A 666 31.90 -15.73 -31.45
C ASN A 666 30.71 -16.18 -32.31
N ASP A 667 30.17 -17.39 -32.12
CA ASP A 667 29.01 -17.87 -32.86
C ASP A 667 27.76 -16.99 -32.61
N GLU A 668 27.54 -16.55 -31.36
CA GLU A 668 26.45 -15.60 -31.04
C GLU A 668 26.65 -14.22 -31.69
N ARG A 669 27.90 -13.75 -31.82
CA ARG A 669 28.20 -12.51 -32.56
C ARG A 669 27.98 -12.66 -34.06
N THR A 670 28.37 -13.78 -34.66
CA THR A 670 28.22 -14.03 -36.10
C THR A 670 26.74 -14.21 -36.49
N ILE A 671 25.92 -14.80 -35.63
CA ILE A 671 24.45 -14.88 -35.84
C ILE A 671 23.81 -13.48 -35.81
N ARG A 672 24.26 -12.58 -34.91
CA ARG A 672 23.80 -11.19 -34.86
C ARG A 672 24.20 -10.40 -36.13
N GLU A 673 25.41 -10.57 -36.62
CA GLU A 673 25.88 -9.94 -37.86
C GLU A 673 25.17 -10.53 -39.11
N ALA A 674 24.77 -11.79 -39.09
CA ALA A 674 24.00 -12.42 -40.17
C ALA A 674 22.55 -11.91 -40.24
N SER A 675 21.92 -11.59 -39.10
CA SER A 675 20.57 -10.98 -39.09
C SER A 675 20.56 -9.56 -39.66
N ASP A 676 21.63 -8.80 -39.46
CA ASP A 676 21.77 -7.45 -40.04
C ASP A 676 21.93 -7.48 -41.57
N ASN A 677 22.56 -8.54 -42.11
CA ASN A 677 22.75 -8.69 -43.56
C ASN A 677 21.51 -9.23 -44.31
N LEU A 678 20.65 -10.01 -43.64
CA LEU A 678 19.40 -10.52 -44.22
C LEU A 678 18.29 -9.44 -44.33
N ALA A 679 18.38 -8.36 -43.56
CA ALA A 679 17.46 -7.22 -43.66
C ALA A 679 17.68 -6.34 -44.91
N VAL A 680 18.76 -6.55 -45.67
CA VAL A 680 19.16 -5.69 -46.80
C VAL A 680 18.71 -6.22 -48.18
N GLN A 681 18.27 -7.48 -48.29
CA GLN A 681 17.98 -8.09 -49.62
C GLN A 681 16.50 -8.20 -50.03
N ASN A 682 15.53 -7.85 -49.18
CA ASN A 682 14.11 -7.87 -49.55
C ASN A 682 13.55 -6.46 -49.83
N LEU A 683 14.07 -5.80 -50.86
CA LEU A 683 13.50 -4.57 -51.42
C LEU A 683 13.54 -4.63 -52.95
N LYS A 684 12.55 -5.34 -53.53
CA LYS A 684 12.03 -5.12 -54.90
C LYS A 684 10.75 -5.94 -55.08
N GLY A 685 9.60 -5.26 -55.06
CA GLY A 685 8.30 -5.89 -55.36
C GLY A 685 7.12 -4.99 -55.03
N SER A 686 6.56 -4.37 -56.06
CA SER A 686 5.49 -3.36 -56.06
C SER A 686 4.17 -3.80 -55.41
N PHE A 687 3.48 -2.84 -54.78
CA PHE A 687 2.09 -2.95 -54.33
C PHE A 687 1.12 -3.13 -55.52
N SER A 688 0.16 -4.04 -55.37
CA SER A 688 -1.17 -3.92 -55.98
C SER A 688 -2.24 -4.56 -55.09
N ASN A 689 -3.32 -3.80 -54.89
CA ASN A 689 -4.50 -4.17 -54.13
C ASN A 689 -5.25 -5.36 -54.76
N ALA A 690 -5.60 -6.36 -53.95
CA ALA A 690 -6.76 -7.21 -54.21
C ALA A 690 -7.33 -7.72 -52.88
N SER A 691 -8.53 -7.24 -52.57
CA SER A 691 -9.46 -7.82 -51.61
C SER A 691 -9.79 -9.26 -51.99
N GLY A 692 -9.39 -10.21 -51.16
CA GLY A 692 -9.74 -11.62 -51.29
C GLY A 692 -9.69 -12.28 -49.93
N LEU A 693 -10.86 -12.67 -49.43
CA LEU A 693 -11.00 -13.62 -48.33
C LEU A 693 -10.25 -14.91 -48.72
N PHE A 694 -9.15 -15.20 -48.03
CA PHE A 694 -8.53 -16.52 -48.09
C PHE A 694 -9.14 -17.40 -46.99
N GLU A 695 -10.09 -18.24 -47.38
CA GLU A 695 -10.40 -19.47 -46.67
C GLU A 695 -9.15 -20.37 -46.67
N ILE A 696 -8.58 -20.59 -45.48
CA ILE A 696 -7.58 -21.62 -45.28
C ILE A 696 -8.34 -22.95 -45.08
N HIS A 697 -8.53 -23.69 -46.15
CA HIS A 697 -8.85 -25.11 -46.08
C HIS A 697 -7.57 -25.88 -45.68
N GLY A 698 -7.38 -26.05 -44.38
CA GLY A 698 -6.52 -27.09 -43.81
C GLY A 698 -7.36 -27.89 -42.83
N ALA A 699 -7.68 -29.15 -43.12
CA ALA A 699 -8.44 -30.01 -42.22
C ALA A 699 -7.67 -30.18 -40.90
N ALA A 700 -8.16 -29.54 -39.83
CA ALA A 700 -7.66 -29.75 -38.48
C ALA A 700 -7.93 -31.21 -38.09
N VAL A 701 -6.88 -31.99 -37.85
CA VAL A 701 -7.00 -33.34 -37.27
C VAL A 701 -7.50 -33.15 -35.84
N VAL A 702 -8.78 -33.43 -35.60
CA VAL A 702 -9.38 -33.34 -34.26
C VAL A 702 -8.87 -34.53 -33.44
N PRO A 703 -8.22 -34.30 -32.28
CA PRO A 703 -7.72 -35.40 -31.45
C PRO A 703 -8.89 -36.26 -30.95
N THR A 704 -8.71 -37.58 -31.04
CA THR A 704 -9.72 -38.57 -30.64
C THR A 704 -9.89 -38.55 -29.13
N VAL A 705 -11.11 -38.28 -28.65
CA VAL A 705 -11.44 -38.34 -27.21
C VAL A 705 -12.05 -39.70 -26.90
N THR A 706 -11.35 -40.49 -26.10
CA THR A 706 -11.83 -41.78 -25.59
C THR A 706 -12.37 -41.57 -24.18
N VAL A 707 -13.68 -41.73 -23.99
CA VAL A 707 -14.32 -41.65 -22.66
C VAL A 707 -14.44 -43.06 -22.07
N ILE A 708 -13.81 -43.31 -20.93
CA ILE A 708 -14.01 -44.52 -20.12
C ILE A 708 -14.82 -44.13 -18.89
N ALA A 709 -15.98 -44.75 -18.69
CA ALA A 709 -16.84 -44.51 -17.54
C ALA A 709 -16.99 -45.78 -16.69
N PRO A 710 -17.24 -45.65 -15.37
CA PRO A 710 -17.41 -46.80 -14.47
C PRO A 710 -18.68 -47.60 -14.77
N GLU A 711 -19.66 -46.98 -15.44
CA GLU A 711 -20.93 -47.58 -15.86
C GLU A 711 -21.23 -47.25 -17.33
N LYS A 712 -22.14 -48.00 -17.95
CA LYS A 712 -22.50 -47.84 -19.36
C LYS A 712 -23.24 -46.51 -19.58
N LEU A 713 -22.55 -45.53 -20.16
CA LEU A 713 -23.14 -44.22 -20.50
C LEU A 713 -24.06 -44.31 -21.72
N SER A 714 -25.11 -43.47 -21.74
CA SER A 714 -25.89 -43.23 -22.94
C SER A 714 -25.07 -42.47 -24.00
N ALA A 715 -25.38 -42.67 -25.27
CA ALA A 715 -24.66 -42.03 -26.38
C ALA A 715 -24.69 -40.49 -26.31
N SER A 716 -25.78 -39.91 -25.79
CA SER A 716 -25.91 -38.46 -25.58
C SER A 716 -24.98 -37.94 -24.48
N THR A 717 -24.85 -38.68 -23.37
CA THR A 717 -23.98 -38.30 -22.24
C THR A 717 -22.51 -38.42 -22.62
N LYS A 718 -22.14 -39.47 -23.36
CA LYS A 718 -20.77 -39.65 -23.87
C LYS A 718 -20.35 -38.50 -24.78
N ARG A 719 -21.19 -38.13 -25.76
CA ARG A 719 -20.95 -36.97 -26.65
C ARG A 719 -20.80 -35.66 -25.88
N ARG A 720 -21.59 -35.46 -24.82
CA ARG A 720 -21.49 -34.26 -23.97
C ARG A 720 -20.11 -34.15 -23.32
N TYR A 721 -19.58 -35.24 -22.76
CA TYR A 721 -18.25 -35.25 -22.17
C TYR A 721 -17.16 -35.03 -23.22
N GLU A 722 -17.25 -35.66 -24.40
CA GLU A 722 -16.32 -35.44 -25.51
C GLU A 722 -16.25 -33.95 -25.91
N THR A 723 -17.41 -33.30 -26.12
CA THR A 723 -17.47 -31.87 -26.45
C THR A 723 -16.94 -30.98 -25.33
N GLN A 724 -17.23 -31.31 -24.07
CA GLN A 724 -16.74 -30.55 -22.91
C GLN A 724 -15.21 -30.60 -22.84
N VAL A 725 -14.63 -31.79 -22.97
CA VAL A 725 -13.18 -32.03 -22.95
C VAL A 725 -12.51 -31.28 -24.10
N GLN A 726 -13.04 -31.38 -25.33
CA GLN A 726 -12.49 -30.68 -26.49
C GLN A 726 -12.51 -29.16 -26.31
N THR A 727 -13.61 -28.60 -25.78
CA THR A 727 -13.74 -27.17 -25.53
C THR A 727 -12.73 -26.69 -24.48
N ARG A 728 -12.56 -27.45 -23.40
CA ARG A 728 -11.61 -27.13 -22.32
C ARG A 728 -10.16 -27.22 -22.74
N LEU A 729 -9.83 -28.23 -23.55
CA LEU A 729 -8.47 -28.46 -24.00
C LEU A 729 -8.12 -27.67 -25.28
N GLN A 730 -9.05 -26.98 -25.91
CA GLN A 730 -8.85 -26.27 -27.19
C GLN A 730 -7.60 -25.37 -27.20
N THR A 731 -7.41 -24.54 -26.16
CA THR A 731 -6.24 -23.66 -26.05
C THR A 731 -4.94 -24.44 -25.80
N SER A 732 -5.01 -25.54 -25.05
CA SER A 732 -3.84 -26.36 -24.70
C SER A 732 -3.38 -27.21 -25.89
N LEU A 733 -4.35 -27.73 -26.65
CA LEU A 733 -4.12 -28.47 -27.89
C LEU A 733 -3.58 -27.54 -28.98
N ALA A 734 -4.09 -26.31 -29.13
CA ALA A 734 -3.59 -25.33 -30.11
C ALA A 734 -2.07 -25.06 -29.98
N ASN A 735 -1.52 -25.14 -28.77
CA ASN A 735 -0.09 -24.95 -28.51
C ASN A 735 0.78 -26.19 -28.81
N LEU A 736 0.18 -27.38 -28.94
CA LEU A 736 0.90 -28.66 -29.13
C LEU A 736 0.87 -29.17 -30.58
N HIS A 737 -0.05 -28.69 -31.42
CA HIS A 737 -0.27 -29.18 -32.79
C HIS A 737 0.91 -28.98 -33.78
N GLN A 738 1.99 -28.27 -33.41
CA GLN A 738 3.15 -28.07 -34.29
C GLN A 738 4.23 -29.15 -34.17
N LYS A 739 4.13 -30.12 -33.24
CA LYS A 739 5.04 -31.28 -33.15
C LYS A 739 4.26 -32.58 -33.34
N SER A 740 4.70 -33.38 -34.30
CA SER A 740 4.04 -34.51 -34.96
C SER A 740 3.49 -35.65 -34.08
N SER A 741 2.43 -36.30 -34.61
CA SER A 741 1.99 -37.70 -34.42
C SER A 741 1.10 -38.02 -33.21
N GLU A 742 -0.21 -38.15 -33.50
CA GLU A 742 -1.31 -38.74 -32.70
C GLU A 742 -1.39 -38.31 -31.23
N ILE A 743 -2.02 -37.16 -30.95
CA ILE A 743 -2.44 -36.80 -29.58
C ILE A 743 -3.73 -37.57 -29.27
N GLU A 744 -3.71 -38.41 -28.23
CA GLU A 744 -4.93 -39.05 -27.70
C GLU A 744 -5.36 -38.43 -26.37
N ILE A 745 -6.67 -38.34 -26.16
CA ILE A 745 -7.26 -37.81 -24.93
C ILE A 745 -8.10 -38.90 -24.29
N LEU A 746 -7.72 -39.29 -23.07
CA LEU A 746 -8.44 -40.26 -22.25
C LEU A 746 -9.21 -39.52 -21.15
N ALA A 747 -10.53 -39.51 -21.27
CA ALA A 747 -11.43 -38.85 -20.33
C ALA A 747 -12.02 -39.88 -19.35
N VAL A 748 -11.84 -39.66 -18.04
CA VAL A 748 -12.15 -40.61 -16.96
C VAL A 748 -12.89 -39.95 -15.77
N ASP A 749 -13.67 -40.74 -15.03
CA ASP A 749 -14.29 -40.38 -13.75
C ASP A 749 -13.38 -40.77 -12.58
N LEU A 750 -12.19 -40.15 -12.54
CA LEU A 750 -11.25 -40.31 -11.45
C LEU A 750 -11.04 -38.96 -10.73
N PRO A 751 -10.98 -38.95 -9.39
CA PRO A 751 -10.57 -37.77 -8.65
C PRO A 751 -9.17 -37.31 -9.06
N LYS A 752 -8.92 -36.01 -8.95
CA LYS A 752 -7.62 -35.38 -9.21
C LYS A 752 -6.48 -36.07 -8.46
N GLU A 753 -6.68 -36.44 -7.21
CA GLU A 753 -5.68 -37.13 -6.39
C GLU A 753 -5.26 -38.47 -7.00
N THR A 754 -6.22 -39.20 -7.58
CA THR A 754 -5.97 -40.48 -8.25
C THR A 754 -5.20 -40.28 -9.56
N ILE A 755 -5.53 -39.24 -10.34
CA ILE A 755 -4.80 -38.91 -11.57
C ILE A 755 -3.33 -38.56 -11.28
N LEU A 756 -3.07 -37.86 -10.18
CA LEU A 756 -1.70 -37.57 -9.75
C LEU A 756 -0.94 -38.83 -9.34
N GLN A 757 -1.62 -39.80 -8.72
CA GLN A 757 -1.00 -41.08 -8.36
C GLN A 757 -0.72 -41.97 -9.58
N CYS A 758 -1.47 -41.84 -10.68
CA CYS A 758 -1.12 -42.53 -11.92
C CYS A 758 0.28 -42.15 -12.44
N LEU A 759 0.85 -41.00 -12.07
CA LEU A 759 2.21 -40.61 -12.45
C LEU A 759 3.30 -41.53 -11.87
N SER A 760 3.02 -42.30 -10.82
CA SER A 760 3.98 -43.25 -10.24
C SER A 760 4.01 -44.60 -10.96
N LEU A 761 3.19 -44.80 -12.00
CA LEU A 761 3.23 -46.02 -12.80
C LEU A 761 4.44 -45.98 -13.74
N GLU A 762 5.14 -47.10 -13.84
CA GLU A 762 6.34 -47.25 -14.67
C GLU A 762 5.93 -47.78 -16.05
N TRP A 763 5.60 -46.86 -16.96
CA TRP A 763 5.06 -47.17 -18.29
C TRP A 763 6.12 -47.60 -19.31
N ASP A 764 7.39 -47.24 -19.08
CA ASP A 764 8.53 -47.56 -19.96
C ASP A 764 9.28 -48.84 -19.54
N ALA A 765 8.75 -49.59 -18.55
CA ALA A 765 9.34 -50.82 -18.04
C ALA A 765 8.66 -52.07 -18.65
N ASP A 766 9.30 -53.23 -18.58
CA ASP A 766 8.76 -54.50 -19.08
C ASP A 766 7.34 -54.77 -18.54
N GLU A 767 6.50 -55.49 -19.29
CA GLU A 767 5.08 -55.73 -18.96
C GLU A 767 4.86 -56.26 -17.52
N GLN A 768 5.84 -57.02 -16.98
CA GLN A 768 5.82 -57.48 -15.59
C GLN A 768 6.02 -56.35 -14.55
N ALA A 769 6.88 -55.37 -14.83
CA ALA A 769 7.12 -54.22 -13.96
C ALA A 769 5.93 -53.26 -13.96
N PHE A 770 5.34 -52.99 -15.13
CA PHE A 770 4.11 -52.24 -15.25
C PHE A 770 2.96 -52.89 -14.46
N ASN A 771 2.74 -54.20 -14.64
CA ASN A 771 1.72 -54.93 -13.90
C ASN A 771 1.96 -54.93 -12.37
N THR A 772 3.21 -54.85 -11.93
CA THR A 772 3.56 -54.79 -10.50
C THR A 772 3.20 -53.43 -9.91
N THR A 773 3.53 -52.33 -10.61
CA THR A 773 3.17 -50.96 -10.17
C THR A 773 1.65 -50.73 -10.22
N VAL A 774 0.96 -51.28 -11.22
CA VAL A 774 -0.52 -51.29 -11.28
C VAL A 774 -1.13 -52.03 -10.09
N LYS A 775 -0.61 -53.21 -9.72
CA LYS A 775 -1.07 -53.93 -8.51
C LYS A 775 -0.88 -53.13 -7.23
N GLN A 776 0.24 -52.43 -7.10
CA GLN A 776 0.49 -51.55 -5.95
C GLN A 776 -0.48 -50.37 -5.91
N LEU A 777 -0.75 -49.73 -7.05
CA LEU A 777 -1.73 -48.64 -7.16
C LEU A 777 -3.15 -49.11 -6.81
N LEU A 778 -3.56 -50.26 -7.36
CA LEU A 778 -4.86 -50.87 -7.10
C LEU A 778 -5.07 -51.26 -5.62
N SER A 779 -3.99 -51.60 -4.90
CA SER A 779 -4.08 -51.93 -3.47
C SER A 779 -4.42 -50.72 -2.58
N ARG A 780 -4.18 -49.49 -3.07
CA ARG A 780 -4.31 -48.25 -2.30
C ARG A 780 -5.60 -47.47 -2.59
N LEU A 781 -6.41 -47.90 -3.57
CA LEU A 781 -7.51 -47.09 -4.09
C LEU A 781 -8.83 -47.87 -4.25
N PRO A 782 -9.99 -47.22 -4.03
CA PRO A 782 -11.31 -47.80 -4.28
C PRO A 782 -11.60 -47.94 -5.79
N LYS A 783 -12.56 -48.82 -6.16
CA LYS A 783 -12.96 -49.13 -7.55
C LYS A 783 -11.87 -49.79 -8.42
N GLN A 784 -11.20 -50.81 -7.88
CA GLN A 784 -10.09 -51.54 -8.53
C GLN A 784 -10.38 -52.00 -9.98
N ARG A 785 -11.61 -52.45 -10.29
CA ARG A 785 -11.96 -52.89 -11.65
C ARG A 785 -11.93 -51.76 -12.68
N TYR A 786 -12.45 -50.59 -12.34
CA TYR A 786 -12.50 -49.44 -13.24
C TYR A 786 -11.12 -48.82 -13.44
N LEU A 787 -10.35 -48.67 -12.34
CA LEU A 787 -9.00 -48.15 -12.41
C LEU A 787 -8.08 -49.07 -13.23
N LYS A 788 -8.27 -50.40 -13.14
CA LYS A 788 -7.56 -51.37 -13.98
C LYS A 788 -7.83 -51.13 -15.47
N VAL A 789 -9.09 -50.96 -15.87
CA VAL A 789 -9.45 -50.66 -17.28
C VAL A 789 -8.80 -49.36 -17.75
N VAL A 790 -8.75 -48.33 -16.91
CA VAL A 790 -8.06 -47.08 -17.23
C VAL A 790 -6.55 -47.30 -17.41
N CYS A 791 -5.90 -48.08 -16.53
CA CYS A 791 -4.47 -48.37 -16.64
C CYS A 791 -4.15 -49.22 -17.87
N ASP A 792 -4.98 -50.22 -18.19
CA ASP A 792 -4.84 -51.07 -19.36
C ASP A 792 -4.97 -50.24 -20.65
N GLU A 793 -5.90 -49.27 -20.70
CA GLU A 793 -6.03 -48.38 -21.86
C GLU A 793 -4.86 -47.40 -21.97
N ILE A 794 -4.39 -46.83 -20.85
CA ILE A 794 -3.18 -45.99 -20.86
C ILE A 794 -1.98 -46.77 -21.40
N TYR A 795 -1.80 -48.03 -20.98
CA TYR A 795 -0.75 -48.91 -21.47
C TYR A 795 -0.92 -49.21 -22.97
N ASN A 796 -2.14 -49.51 -23.43
CA ASN A 796 -2.42 -49.72 -24.85
C ASN A 796 -2.08 -48.48 -25.70
N ILE A 797 -2.42 -47.28 -25.23
CA ILE A 797 -2.15 -46.03 -25.93
C ILE A 797 -0.64 -45.72 -25.95
N LYS A 798 0.03 -45.81 -24.79
CA LYS A 798 1.46 -45.47 -24.67
C LYS A 798 2.39 -46.52 -25.26
N VAL A 799 2.14 -47.80 -25.01
CA VAL A 799 3.03 -48.90 -25.40
C VAL A 799 2.55 -49.59 -26.68
N GLY A 800 1.25 -49.87 -26.78
CA GLY A 800 0.67 -50.54 -27.95
C GLY A 800 0.66 -49.67 -29.20
N LYS A 801 0.05 -48.47 -29.11
CA LYS A 801 -0.05 -47.50 -30.21
C LYS A 801 1.17 -46.57 -30.33
N LYS A 802 2.05 -46.53 -29.32
CA LYS A 802 3.24 -45.65 -29.25
C LYS A 802 2.92 -44.16 -29.38
N VAL A 803 1.82 -43.73 -28.75
CA VAL A 803 1.39 -42.33 -28.75
C VAL A 803 2.34 -41.48 -27.90
N SER A 804 2.90 -40.44 -28.53
CA SER A 804 3.87 -39.54 -27.91
C SER A 804 3.27 -38.67 -26.81
N VAL A 805 2.00 -38.29 -26.90
CA VAL A 805 1.35 -37.38 -25.94
C VAL A 805 -0.05 -37.89 -25.62
N LEU A 806 -0.27 -38.27 -24.36
CA LEU A 806 -1.56 -38.69 -23.84
C LEU A 806 -2.09 -37.69 -22.82
N PHE A 807 -3.28 -37.17 -23.03
CA PHE A 807 -3.98 -36.36 -22.04
C PHE A 807 -4.86 -37.27 -21.17
N LEU A 808 -4.58 -37.31 -19.87
CA LEU A 808 -5.47 -37.95 -18.89
C LEU A 808 -6.33 -36.86 -18.25
N TYR A 809 -7.62 -36.81 -18.60
CA TYR A 809 -8.56 -35.77 -18.19
C TYR A 809 -9.64 -36.33 -17.25
N SER A 810 -9.80 -35.71 -16.07
CA SER A 810 -10.93 -35.93 -15.17
C SER A 810 -12.11 -35.07 -15.59
N TYR A 811 -13.19 -35.71 -16.05
CA TYR A 811 -14.46 -34.99 -16.23
C TYR A 811 -15.25 -34.80 -14.92
N ARG A 812 -14.73 -35.34 -13.81
CA ARG A 812 -15.27 -35.11 -12.47
C ARG A 812 -14.78 -33.78 -11.88
N ASP A 813 -13.49 -33.52 -11.98
CA ASP A 813 -12.83 -32.38 -11.33
C ASP A 813 -12.34 -31.31 -12.32
N ASP A 814 -12.65 -31.45 -13.61
CA ASP A 814 -12.22 -30.55 -14.70
C ASP A 814 -10.69 -30.33 -14.68
N TYR A 815 -9.96 -31.41 -14.42
CA TYR A 815 -8.52 -31.43 -14.22
C TYR A 815 -7.86 -32.37 -15.21
N TYR A 816 -6.70 -32.00 -15.76
CA TYR A 816 -5.96 -32.89 -16.64
C TYR A 816 -4.46 -32.86 -16.36
N ARG A 817 -3.81 -33.95 -16.75
CA ARG A 817 -2.36 -34.05 -16.83
C ARG A 817 -1.94 -34.61 -18.17
N ILE A 818 -0.77 -34.17 -18.62
CA ILE A 818 -0.15 -34.62 -19.85
C ILE A 818 0.86 -35.68 -19.46
N LEU A 819 0.73 -36.85 -20.06
CA LEU A 819 1.69 -37.94 -19.97
C LEU A 819 2.52 -37.90 -21.26
N PHE A 820 3.77 -37.47 -21.13
CA PHE A 820 4.77 -37.52 -22.21
C PHE A 820 5.32 -38.94 -22.36
#